data_AF-A0AB73PR87-F1
#
_entry.id   AF-A0AB73PR87-F1
#
_cell.length_a   1.000
_cell.length_b   1.000
_cell.length_c   1.000
_cell.angle_alpha   90.00
_cell.angle_beta   90.00
_cell.angle_gamma   90.00
#
_symmetry.space_group_name_H-M   'P 1'
#
loop_
_entity.id
_entity.type
_entity.pdbx_description
1 polymer ?
#
loop_
_entity_poly.entity_id
_entity_poly.type
_entity_poly.pdbx_seq_one_letter_code
_entity_poly.pdbx_strand_id
1 'polypeptide(L)'
;MAGHVVKYGKHRERRSFARISEVLELPNLIEIQTDSYQWFLDEGLREMFEDILPIDDFNGNLSLEFVDYELKEPKYTVAEARAHDANYSAPLHVTLRLTNRETGEIKAQEVFFGDFPLMTEQGTFIINGAERVIVSQLVRSPGVYFHGKVDKNGKEGFGSTVIPNRGAWLEMETDAKDISYVRIDRTRKIPLTVLVRALGFGSDDTIFEIFGDSETLRNTVEKDLHKNASDSRTEEGLKDVYERLRPGEPKTADSSRNLLNARFFDPKRYDLANVGRYKVNKKLDLKTRLLNLTLAETLVDPETGEIIVEKGTVLTHQVMETLAPFIDNGLNSVTYYPSEDGVVTDPMTVQVIKVLSPRDPEREVNVIGNGYPEAAVKTVRPADIIASMSYFLNLMEGIGNVDDIDHLGNRRIRSVGELLQNQFRIGLARMERVVRERMSIQDTETLTPQQLINIRPVVASIKEFFGSSQLSQFMDQTNPLGELTHKRRLSALGPGGLTRDRAGYEVRDVHYSHYGRMCPIETPEGPNIGLINSLSSYAKVNKFGFIETPYRRVDRETGRVTDQIDYLTADIEDHYIVAQANSPLNEDGTFAQDVVMARAQSENLEVSIDKVDYMDVSPKQVVAVATACIPFLENDDSNRALMGANMQRQAVPLINPQAPWVGTGMEYKSAHDSGAALLCKHDGVVEYVDASEIRVRRDNGALDKYDVTKFRRSNSGTSYNQRPIVHLGEKVEKGDTLADGPSMEQGEMALGQNVLVGFMTWEGYNYEDAIIMSRRLVKDDVYTSIHIEEYESEARDTKLGPEEITREIPNVGEDALKDLDEMGIIRIGAEVQDGDLLVGKVTPKGVTELSAEERLLHAIFGEKAREVRDTSLRVPHGGGGIVHDVKIFTREAGDELSPGVNMLVRVYIVQKRKIHEGDKMAGRHGNKGVVSRIMPEEDMPFLPDGTPIDIMLNPLGVPSRMNIGQVLELHLGMAARQLGIHVATPVFDGASDEDVWETVREAGMASDAKTVLYDGRTGEPFDGRVSVGVMYMIKLAHMVDDKLHARSIGPYSLVTQQPLGGKAQFGGQRFGEMEVWALEAYGAAYTLQEILTYKSDDVVGRVKTYEAIVKGEPIPKPGVPESFRVLVKELQSLGLDMRVLDIEETEIELRDMDDEDDDLITVDALTKFAEQQTAKELEKKAAEQVEDEKDDVIQNFETAEDNLD
;
A
#
# COMPACT_ATOMS: atom_id res chain seq x y z
N MET A 1 -22.01 5.05 -42.55
CA MET A 1 -20.78 4.55 -41.90
C MET A 1 -20.86 5.04 -40.48
N ALA A 2 -21.06 4.13 -39.53
CA ALA A 2 -20.95 4.46 -38.12
C ALA A 2 -19.46 4.60 -37.75
N GLY A 3 -19.11 5.70 -37.07
CA GLY A 3 -17.76 5.98 -36.59
C GLY A 3 -16.86 6.82 -37.51
N HIS A 4 -15.76 7.35 -36.94
CA HIS A 4 -14.75 8.16 -37.62
C HIS A 4 -13.33 7.67 -37.28
N VAL A 5 -12.35 7.94 -38.16
CA VAL A 5 -10.97 7.48 -37.95
C VAL A 5 -10.20 8.46 -37.06
N VAL A 6 -9.60 7.94 -35.99
CA VAL A 6 -8.77 8.69 -35.04
C VAL A 6 -7.36 8.10 -35.05
N LYS A 7 -6.36 8.98 -35.05
CA LYS A 7 -4.93 8.61 -34.95
C LYS A 7 -4.53 8.55 -33.48
N TYR A 8 -3.94 7.43 -33.07
CA TYR A 8 -3.37 7.22 -31.75
C TYR A 8 -1.85 7.14 -31.90
N GLY A 9 -1.15 8.23 -31.59
CA GLY A 9 0.26 8.41 -31.92
C GLY A 9 0.51 8.45 -33.44
N LYS A 10 1.75 8.14 -33.85
CA LYS A 10 2.16 8.16 -35.27
C LYS A 10 1.89 6.86 -36.03
N HIS A 11 1.72 5.73 -35.32
CA HIS A 11 1.78 4.40 -35.91
C HIS A 11 0.42 3.68 -35.98
N ARG A 12 -0.60 4.14 -35.23
CA ARG A 12 -1.89 3.46 -35.13
C ARG A 12 -3.07 4.36 -35.53
N GLU A 13 -3.99 3.80 -36.30
CA GLU A 13 -5.29 4.40 -36.60
C GLU A 13 -6.41 3.45 -36.14
N ARG A 14 -7.43 3.98 -35.46
CA ARG A 14 -8.62 3.22 -35.04
C ARG A 14 -9.90 3.92 -35.51
N ARG A 15 -10.90 3.14 -35.91
CA ARG A 15 -12.26 3.62 -36.13
C ARG A 15 -12.93 3.79 -34.76
N SER A 16 -13.11 5.04 -34.33
CA SER A 16 -13.76 5.40 -33.07
C SER A 16 -15.27 5.53 -33.26
N PHE A 17 -16.02 4.99 -32.29
CA PHE A 17 -17.48 5.15 -32.20
C PHE A 17 -17.92 6.29 -31.27
N ALA A 18 -16.97 7.09 -30.76
CA ALA A 18 -17.26 8.26 -29.94
C ALA A 18 -18.22 9.22 -30.65
N ARG A 19 -19.24 9.70 -29.93
CA ARG A 19 -20.22 10.67 -30.42
C ARG A 19 -20.03 12.02 -29.77
N ILE A 20 -19.41 12.05 -28.59
CA ILE A 20 -19.12 13.26 -27.82
C ILE A 20 -17.71 13.72 -28.16
N SER A 21 -17.56 15.01 -28.46
CA SER A 21 -16.24 15.62 -28.66
C SER A 21 -15.48 15.67 -27.33
N GLU A 22 -14.22 15.24 -27.32
CA GLU A 22 -13.35 15.43 -26.15
C GLU A 22 -13.01 16.92 -25.99
N VAL A 23 -13.51 17.54 -24.92
CA VAL A 23 -13.30 18.96 -24.61
C VAL A 23 -11.96 19.21 -23.90
N LEU A 24 -11.47 18.20 -23.17
CA LEU A 24 -10.23 18.24 -22.41
C LEU A 24 -9.44 16.95 -22.65
N GLU A 25 -8.14 17.09 -22.95
CA GLU A 25 -7.23 15.95 -23.01
C GLU A 25 -6.90 15.41 -21.62
N LEU A 26 -6.59 14.12 -21.53
CA LEU A 26 -6.19 13.51 -20.26
C LEU A 26 -4.89 14.15 -19.73
N PRO A 27 -4.83 14.47 -18.43
CA PRO A 27 -3.63 15.01 -17.81
C PRO A 27 -2.48 13.98 -17.82
N ASN A 28 -1.29 14.40 -17.37
CA ASN A 28 -0.21 13.45 -17.14
C ASN A 28 -0.60 12.49 -16.01
N LEU A 29 -0.72 11.20 -16.31
CA LEU A 29 -1.25 10.23 -15.36
C LEU A 29 -0.31 9.95 -14.18
N ILE A 30 0.93 10.42 -14.17
CA ILE A 30 1.85 10.30 -13.03
C ILE A 30 2.10 11.61 -12.26
N GLU A 31 1.39 12.70 -12.60
CA GLU A 31 1.63 14.04 -12.03
C GLU A 31 1.49 14.10 -10.50
N ILE A 32 0.60 13.27 -9.91
CA ILE A 32 0.44 13.17 -8.46
C ILE A 32 1.74 12.82 -7.71
N GLN A 33 2.64 12.07 -8.35
CA GLN A 33 3.94 11.71 -7.80
C GLN A 33 4.97 12.81 -8.08
N THR A 34 5.11 13.21 -9.35
CA THR A 34 6.16 14.13 -9.79
C THR A 34 5.99 15.52 -9.21
N ASP A 35 4.78 16.07 -9.25
CA ASP A 35 4.51 17.45 -8.83
C ASP A 35 4.65 17.56 -7.31
N SER A 36 4.21 16.54 -6.58
CA SER A 36 4.34 16.49 -5.12
C SER A 36 5.80 16.42 -4.67
N TYR A 37 6.64 15.66 -5.38
CA TYR A 37 8.06 15.55 -5.03
C TYR A 37 8.85 16.80 -5.44
N GLN A 38 8.53 17.39 -6.60
CA GLN A 38 9.12 18.64 -7.05
C GLN A 38 8.82 19.78 -6.07
N TRP A 39 7.56 19.92 -5.63
CA TRP A 39 7.18 20.87 -4.57
C TRP A 39 7.96 20.64 -3.27
N PHE A 40 8.17 19.38 -2.88
CA PHE A 40 8.92 19.06 -1.66
C PHE A 40 10.39 19.51 -1.76
N LEU A 41 11.02 19.35 -2.92
CA LEU A 41 12.36 19.88 -3.15
C LEU A 41 12.32 21.41 -3.12
N ASP A 42 11.53 22.05 -3.97
CA ASP A 42 11.59 23.51 -4.17
C ASP A 42 11.18 24.32 -2.94
N GLU A 43 10.11 23.91 -2.25
CA GLU A 43 9.53 24.65 -1.12
C GLU A 43 9.56 23.86 0.20
N GLY A 44 9.19 22.58 0.17
CA GLY A 44 8.95 21.77 1.37
C GLY A 44 10.17 21.61 2.29
N LEU A 45 11.36 21.38 1.73
CA LEU A 45 12.62 21.29 2.48
C LEU A 45 12.97 22.62 3.15
N ARG A 46 12.81 23.73 2.43
CA ARG A 46 13.09 25.08 2.95
C ARG A 46 12.16 25.41 4.11
N GLU A 47 10.85 25.20 3.95
CA GLU A 47 9.85 25.45 4.99
C GLU A 47 10.19 24.70 6.28
N MET A 48 10.70 23.47 6.16
CA MET A 48 11.06 22.68 7.34
C MET A 48 12.29 23.17 8.07
N PHE A 49 13.33 23.61 7.36
CA PHE A 49 14.50 24.17 8.01
C PHE A 49 14.14 25.47 8.71
N GLU A 50 13.31 26.31 8.09
CA GLU A 50 12.78 27.55 8.68
C GLU A 50 11.83 27.31 9.87
N ASP A 51 11.12 26.18 9.92
CA ASP A 51 10.25 25.82 11.06
C ASP A 51 11.05 25.45 12.32
N ILE A 52 12.26 24.90 12.15
CA ILE A 52 13.10 24.39 13.26
C ILE A 52 14.22 25.37 13.63
N LEU A 53 14.79 26.07 12.66
CA LEU A 53 15.84 27.07 12.85
C LEU A 53 15.21 28.47 12.83
N PRO A 54 15.58 29.38 13.75
CA PRO A 54 16.78 29.33 14.59
C PRO A 54 16.66 28.43 15.83
N ILE A 55 17.79 27.79 16.18
CA ILE A 55 17.96 27.08 17.45
C ILE A 55 18.83 27.94 18.35
N ASP A 56 18.21 28.46 19.42
CA ASP A 56 18.91 29.18 20.48
C ASP A 56 19.31 28.24 21.64
N ASP A 57 20.43 28.55 22.29
CA ASP A 57 20.82 27.95 23.57
C ASP A 57 19.87 28.36 24.70
N PHE A 58 20.07 27.81 25.90
CA PHE A 58 19.19 28.10 27.04
C PHE A 58 19.26 29.57 27.49
N ASN A 59 20.41 30.23 27.31
CA ASN A 59 20.63 31.62 27.72
C ASN A 59 20.35 32.63 26.60
N GLY A 60 20.17 32.19 25.35
CA GLY A 60 19.93 33.05 24.19
C GLY A 60 21.18 33.74 23.62
N ASN A 61 22.37 33.28 24.01
CA ASN A 61 23.69 33.80 23.62
C ASN A 61 24.16 33.24 22.28
N LEU A 62 23.89 31.96 22.00
CA LEU A 62 24.26 31.29 20.76
C LEU A 62 23.00 31.01 19.95
N SER A 63 23.03 31.34 18.67
CA SER A 63 21.92 31.09 17.74
C SER A 63 22.44 30.43 16.47
N LEU A 64 21.87 29.29 16.11
CA LEU A 64 22.16 28.59 14.86
C LEU A 64 21.01 28.82 13.88
N GLU A 65 21.32 29.40 12.73
CA GLU A 65 20.38 29.81 11.69
C GLU A 65 20.58 29.00 10.39
N PHE A 66 19.48 28.76 9.68
CA PHE A 66 19.49 28.24 8.31
C PHE A 66 19.73 29.38 7.31
N VAL A 67 20.54 29.13 6.28
CA VAL A 67 20.74 30.08 5.17
C VAL A 67 20.20 29.50 3.87
N ASP A 68 20.72 28.34 3.45
CA ASP A 68 20.31 27.70 2.20
C ASP A 68 20.68 26.21 2.18
N TYR A 69 20.21 25.47 1.18
CA TYR A 69 20.61 24.09 0.93
C TYR A 69 20.90 23.84 -0.57
N GLU A 70 21.74 22.86 -0.86
CA GLU A 70 22.10 22.43 -2.21
C GLU A 70 22.12 20.90 -2.31
N LEU A 71 21.49 20.36 -3.36
CA LEU A 71 21.57 18.95 -3.73
C LEU A 71 22.65 18.78 -4.80
N LYS A 72 23.70 18.03 -4.49
CA LYS A 72 24.81 17.75 -5.44
C LYS A 72 24.41 16.65 -6.43
N GLU A 73 25.24 16.43 -7.44
CA GLU A 73 25.02 15.39 -8.44
C GLU A 73 24.94 13.99 -7.77
N PRO A 74 24.01 13.13 -8.24
CA PRO A 74 23.89 11.78 -7.73
C PRO A 74 25.14 10.95 -8.03
N LYS A 75 25.51 10.06 -7.10
CA LYS A 75 26.71 9.20 -7.24
C LYS A 75 26.60 8.20 -8.39
N TYR A 76 25.40 7.70 -8.64
CA TYR A 76 25.10 6.69 -9.66
C TYR A 76 23.97 7.18 -10.56
N THR A 77 24.02 6.76 -11.82
CA THR A 77 22.84 6.81 -12.69
C THR A 77 21.78 5.80 -12.22
N VAL A 78 20.54 5.95 -12.72
CA VAL A 78 19.43 5.03 -12.43
C VAL A 78 19.78 3.57 -12.78
N ALA A 79 20.50 3.35 -13.89
CA ALA A 79 20.90 2.01 -14.33
C ALA A 79 21.99 1.41 -13.43
N GLU A 80 22.99 2.21 -13.05
CA GLU A 80 24.08 1.80 -12.16
C GLU A 80 23.56 1.51 -10.75
N ALA A 81 22.66 2.36 -10.21
CA ALA A 81 22.08 2.15 -8.89
C ALA A 81 21.35 0.80 -8.78
N ARG A 82 20.61 0.40 -9.84
CA ARG A 82 19.98 -0.93 -9.93
C ARG A 82 21.01 -2.06 -10.07
N ALA A 83 22.11 -1.83 -10.80
CA ALA A 83 23.11 -2.85 -11.03
C ALA A 83 23.97 -3.15 -9.78
N HIS A 84 24.26 -2.13 -8.97
CA HIS A 84 25.10 -2.22 -7.76
C HIS A 84 24.31 -2.41 -6.46
N ASP A 85 22.99 -2.61 -6.52
CA ASP A 85 22.10 -2.56 -5.36
C ASP A 85 22.27 -1.32 -4.48
N ALA A 86 22.59 -0.20 -5.11
CA ALA A 86 22.75 1.07 -4.45
C ALA A 86 21.43 1.84 -4.41
N ASN A 87 21.40 2.91 -3.63
CA ASN A 87 20.31 3.88 -3.67
C ASN A 87 20.58 4.89 -4.79
N TYR A 88 19.53 5.27 -5.52
CA TYR A 88 19.61 6.46 -6.38
C TYR A 88 19.41 7.71 -5.51
N SER A 89 20.51 8.33 -5.10
CA SER A 89 20.51 9.44 -4.14
C SER A 89 21.52 10.52 -4.47
N ALA A 90 21.21 11.75 -4.07
CA ALA A 90 22.06 12.93 -4.19
C ALA A 90 22.56 13.43 -2.82
N PRO A 91 23.84 13.83 -2.68
CA PRO A 91 24.35 14.41 -1.44
C PRO A 91 23.70 15.76 -1.11
N LEU A 92 22.98 15.85 0.02
CA LEU A 92 22.38 17.10 0.52
C LEU A 92 23.40 17.87 1.37
N HIS A 93 23.68 19.11 0.99
CA HIS A 93 24.50 20.06 1.76
C HIS A 93 23.65 21.23 2.24
N VAL A 94 23.86 21.65 3.48
CA VAL A 94 23.11 22.75 4.10
C VAL A 94 24.08 23.79 4.62
N THR A 95 23.84 25.05 4.24
CA THR A 95 24.60 26.20 4.73
C THR A 95 23.98 26.69 6.02
N LEU A 96 24.73 26.55 7.12
CA LEU A 96 24.30 26.98 8.46
C LEU A 96 25.17 28.14 8.94
N ARG A 97 24.54 29.05 9.69
CA ARG A 97 25.20 30.22 10.27
C ARG A 97 25.07 30.17 11.79
N LEU A 98 26.20 30.12 12.48
CA LEU A 98 26.26 30.23 13.93
C LEU A 98 26.60 31.68 14.29
N THR A 99 25.71 32.32 15.05
CA THR A 99 25.88 33.68 15.57
C THR A 99 26.07 33.62 17.08
N ASN A 100 27.21 34.13 17.56
CA ASN A 100 27.43 34.37 18.98
C ASN A 100 27.09 35.82 19.29
N ARG A 101 26.02 36.05 20.06
CA ARG A 101 25.53 37.38 20.40
C ARG A 101 26.41 38.11 21.43
N GLU A 102 27.21 37.38 22.21
CA GLU A 102 28.15 37.99 23.18
C GLU A 102 29.40 38.54 22.49
N THR A 103 29.96 37.80 21.54
CA THR A 103 31.19 38.21 20.83
C THR A 103 30.93 38.94 19.52
N GLY A 104 29.72 38.81 18.96
CA GLY A 104 29.37 39.28 17.62
C GLY A 104 29.98 38.45 16.48
N GLU A 105 30.58 37.29 16.79
CA GLU A 105 31.20 36.42 15.80
C GLU A 105 30.14 35.62 15.02
N ILE A 106 30.25 35.63 13.69
CA ILE A 106 29.37 34.91 12.77
C ILE A 106 30.20 33.91 11.99
N LYS A 107 29.91 32.61 12.15
CA LYS A 107 30.56 31.52 11.42
C LYS A 107 29.53 30.84 10.50
N ALA A 108 29.69 31.00 9.19
CA ALA A 108 28.89 30.30 8.19
C ALA A 108 29.69 29.12 7.62
N GLN A 109 29.07 27.94 7.53
CA GLN A 109 29.70 26.74 7.01
C GLN A 109 28.68 25.87 6.25
N GLU A 110 29.12 25.29 5.14
CA GLU A 110 28.39 24.24 4.43
C GLU A 110 28.62 22.89 5.13
N VAL A 111 27.53 22.23 5.53
CA VAL A 111 27.56 20.96 6.27
C VAL A 111 26.84 19.90 5.45
N PHE A 112 27.47 18.74 5.29
CA PHE A 112 26.84 17.57 4.67
C PHE A 112 25.75 16.99 5.58
N PHE A 113 24.53 16.88 5.06
CA PHE A 113 23.34 16.40 5.79
C PHE A 113 22.98 14.94 5.50
N GLY A 114 23.68 14.28 4.59
CA GLY A 114 23.44 12.89 4.17
C GLY A 114 23.02 12.79 2.71
N ASP A 115 22.97 11.55 2.22
CA ASP A 115 22.47 11.25 0.87
C ASP A 115 20.95 11.18 0.89
N PHE A 116 20.32 11.93 -0.02
CA PHE A 116 18.87 12.03 -0.13
C PHE A 116 18.37 11.25 -1.36
N PRO A 117 17.46 10.27 -1.21
CA PRO A 117 16.91 9.52 -2.33
C PRO A 117 16.16 10.41 -3.32
N LEU A 118 16.49 10.30 -4.61
CA LEU A 118 15.86 11.06 -5.69
C LEU A 118 14.76 10.25 -6.37
N MET A 119 13.71 10.94 -6.80
CA MET A 119 12.68 10.37 -7.66
C MET A 119 13.18 10.27 -9.11
N THR A 120 12.89 9.15 -9.77
CA THR A 120 13.17 8.97 -11.21
C THR A 120 12.16 9.72 -12.08
N GLU A 121 12.47 9.93 -13.37
CA GLU A 121 11.52 10.52 -14.35
C GLU A 121 10.20 9.73 -14.44
N GLN A 122 10.19 8.45 -14.01
CA GLN A 122 9.01 7.57 -14.03
C GLN A 122 8.13 7.70 -12.78
N GLY A 123 8.49 8.54 -11.80
CA GLY A 123 7.75 8.69 -10.54
C GLY A 123 8.02 7.58 -9.51
N THR A 124 9.23 6.99 -9.52
CA THR A 124 9.63 5.87 -8.65
C THR A 124 10.92 6.18 -7.90
N PHE A 125 11.27 5.38 -6.89
CA PHE A 125 12.53 5.47 -6.15
C PHE A 125 13.32 4.16 -6.27
N ILE A 126 14.64 4.24 -6.35
CA ILE A 126 15.52 3.06 -6.29
C ILE A 126 16.16 3.01 -4.92
N ILE A 127 15.79 1.99 -4.14
CA ILE A 127 16.27 1.78 -2.78
C ILE A 127 16.86 0.36 -2.70
N ASN A 128 18.16 0.29 -2.44
CA ASN A 128 18.97 -0.94 -2.46
C ASN A 128 18.76 -1.74 -3.77
N GLY A 129 18.88 -1.10 -4.92
CA GLY A 129 18.66 -1.71 -6.24
C GLY A 129 17.20 -1.96 -6.63
N ALA A 130 16.28 -2.04 -5.66
CA ALA A 130 14.88 -2.33 -5.92
C ALA A 130 14.05 -1.06 -6.19
N GLU A 131 13.14 -1.15 -7.17
CA GLU A 131 12.21 -0.06 -7.46
C GLU A 131 11.03 -0.06 -6.48
N ARG A 132 10.79 1.10 -5.87
CA ARG A 132 9.72 1.36 -4.91
C ARG A 132 8.84 2.52 -5.35
N VAL A 133 7.59 2.48 -4.92
CA VAL A 133 6.60 3.55 -5.09
C VAL A 133 6.11 3.96 -3.71
N ILE A 134 6.03 5.28 -3.49
CA ILE A 134 5.41 5.83 -2.28
C ILE A 134 3.93 6.05 -2.57
N VAL A 135 3.09 5.22 -1.97
CA VAL A 135 1.63 5.26 -2.19
C VAL A 135 1.04 6.44 -1.42
N SER A 136 0.22 7.24 -2.11
CA SER A 136 -0.48 8.37 -1.53
C SER A 136 -1.49 7.92 -0.47
N GLN A 137 -1.55 8.64 0.66
CA GLN A 137 -2.36 8.24 1.80
C GLN A 137 -3.62 9.10 1.92
N LEU A 138 -4.80 8.48 2.03
CA LEU A 138 -6.05 9.17 2.31
C LEU A 138 -6.27 9.26 3.83
N VAL A 139 -6.29 10.48 4.37
CA VAL A 139 -6.46 10.75 5.80
C VAL A 139 -7.57 11.77 6.04
N ARG A 140 -8.08 11.83 7.27
CA ARG A 140 -9.00 12.91 7.68
C ARG A 140 -8.25 14.24 7.66
N SER A 141 -8.86 15.26 7.08
CA SER A 141 -8.27 16.60 7.06
C SER A 141 -8.27 17.22 8.47
N PRO A 142 -7.24 18.00 8.85
CA PRO A 142 -7.30 18.79 10.08
C PRO A 142 -8.44 19.81 10.02
N GLY A 143 -9.15 20.02 11.13
CA GLY A 143 -10.33 20.89 11.16
C GLY A 143 -11.24 20.64 12.36
N VAL A 144 -12.39 21.32 12.36
CA VAL A 144 -13.46 21.13 13.34
C VAL A 144 -14.56 20.28 12.71
N TYR A 145 -14.94 19.21 13.40
CA TYR A 145 -15.98 18.28 12.97
C TYR A 145 -17.09 18.19 13.99
N PHE A 146 -18.34 18.28 13.54
CA PHE A 146 -19.51 18.08 14.37
C PHE A 146 -20.21 16.80 13.99
N HIS A 147 -20.70 16.05 14.97
CA HIS A 147 -21.42 14.80 14.73
C HIS A 147 -22.64 14.69 15.65
N GLY A 148 -23.71 14.11 15.12
CA GLY A 148 -24.87 13.73 15.91
C GLY A 148 -24.67 12.37 16.57
N LYS A 149 -25.19 12.20 17.77
CA LYS A 149 -25.25 10.92 18.47
C LYS A 149 -26.58 10.79 19.18
N VAL A 150 -27.39 9.84 18.74
CA VAL A 150 -28.63 9.51 19.43
C VAL A 150 -28.30 8.58 20.61
N ASP A 151 -28.63 9.01 21.83
CA ASP A 151 -28.46 8.17 23.02
C ASP A 151 -29.48 7.02 23.02
N LYS A 152 -29.25 5.98 23.83
CA LYS A 152 -30.16 4.83 23.99
C LYS A 152 -31.57 5.23 24.40
N ASN A 153 -31.72 6.40 25.03
CA ASN A 153 -33.01 6.98 25.44
C ASN A 153 -33.72 7.74 24.32
N GLY A 154 -33.18 7.74 23.09
CA GLY A 154 -33.75 8.45 21.93
C GLY A 154 -33.47 9.96 21.93
N LYS A 155 -32.65 10.45 22.86
CA LYS A 155 -32.28 11.87 22.93
C LYS A 155 -31.15 12.18 21.94
N GLU A 156 -31.32 13.23 21.17
CA GLU A 156 -30.28 13.76 20.29
C GLU A 156 -29.20 14.45 21.12
N GLY A 157 -28.02 13.84 21.18
CA GLY A 157 -26.81 14.49 21.65
C GLY A 157 -25.95 14.93 20.46
N PHE A 158 -25.14 15.96 20.67
CA PHE A 158 -24.14 16.39 19.70
C PHE A 158 -22.74 16.21 20.26
N GLY A 159 -21.78 16.06 19.36
CA GLY A 159 -20.35 16.02 19.65
C GLY A 159 -19.60 16.94 18.70
N SER A 160 -18.45 17.43 19.15
CA SER A 160 -17.50 18.17 18.32
C SER A 160 -16.08 17.64 18.54
N THR A 161 -15.25 17.67 17.50
CA THR A 161 -13.85 17.25 17.56
C THR A 161 -13.01 18.20 16.72
N VAL A 162 -12.04 18.84 17.37
CA VAL A 162 -11.00 19.64 16.71
C VAL A 162 -9.77 18.76 16.52
N ILE A 163 -9.48 18.44 15.26
CA ILE A 163 -8.37 17.57 14.87
C ILE A 163 -7.24 18.44 14.33
N PRO A 164 -6.07 18.50 14.99
CA PRO A 164 -4.89 19.17 14.44
C PRO A 164 -4.17 18.32 13.40
N ASN A 165 -3.27 18.95 12.63
CA ASN A 165 -2.29 18.22 11.84
C ASN A 165 -1.26 17.53 12.77
N ARG A 166 -0.82 18.26 13.80
CA ARG A 166 0.05 17.80 14.88
C ARG A 166 -0.35 18.49 16.18
N GLY A 167 -0.53 17.75 17.26
CA GLY A 167 -0.85 18.33 18.57
C GLY A 167 -1.93 17.57 19.32
N ALA A 168 -2.44 18.19 20.38
CA ALA A 168 -3.48 17.61 21.22
C ALA A 168 -4.88 17.73 20.58
N TRP A 169 -5.72 16.72 20.75
CA TRP A 169 -7.11 16.78 20.29
C TRP A 169 -7.98 17.51 21.31
N LEU A 170 -9.00 18.22 20.83
CA LEU A 170 -10.02 18.86 21.66
C LEU A 170 -11.40 18.30 21.27
N GLU A 171 -12.04 17.61 22.19
CA GLU A 171 -13.32 16.93 21.96
C GLU A 171 -14.39 17.52 22.88
N MET A 172 -15.59 17.75 22.37
CA MET A 172 -16.75 18.20 23.14
C MET A 172 -17.89 17.18 23.00
N GLU A 173 -18.59 16.91 24.09
CA GLU A 173 -19.70 15.96 24.13
C GLU A 173 -20.80 16.42 25.09
N THR A 174 -22.06 16.19 24.72
CA THR A 174 -23.21 16.38 25.62
C THR A 174 -23.60 15.04 26.23
N ASP A 175 -23.86 15.02 27.54
CA ASP A 175 -24.41 13.82 28.21
C ASP A 175 -25.94 13.78 28.19
N ALA A 176 -26.52 12.68 28.67
CA ALA A 176 -27.97 12.50 28.71
C ALA A 176 -28.71 13.51 29.63
N LYS A 177 -27.98 14.24 30.49
CA LYS A 177 -28.51 15.25 31.41
C LYS A 177 -28.35 16.68 30.88
N ASP A 178 -28.05 16.84 29.59
CA ASP A 178 -27.82 18.16 28.97
C ASP A 178 -26.65 18.93 29.60
N ILE A 179 -25.65 18.21 30.08
CA ILE A 179 -24.40 18.82 30.54
C ILE A 179 -23.36 18.68 29.44
N SER A 180 -22.75 19.81 29.07
CA SER A 180 -21.71 19.86 28.05
C SER A 180 -20.33 19.68 28.68
N TYR A 181 -19.56 18.74 28.16
CA TYR A 181 -18.20 18.47 28.60
C TYR A 181 -17.19 18.72 27.49
N VAL A 182 -15.96 18.94 27.91
CA VAL A 182 -14.78 18.96 27.05
C VAL A 182 -13.76 17.93 27.53
N ARG A 183 -13.02 17.38 26.57
CA ARG A 183 -11.93 16.43 26.77
C ARG A 183 -10.72 16.90 25.98
N ILE A 184 -9.58 16.94 26.64
CA ILE A 184 -8.30 17.30 26.02
C ILE A 184 -7.45 16.04 25.92
N ASP A 185 -6.98 15.71 24.72
CA ASP A 185 -6.04 14.60 24.45
C ASP A 185 -6.48 13.26 25.07
N ARG A 186 -7.77 12.92 24.92
CA ARG A 186 -8.38 11.67 25.43
C ARG A 186 -8.32 11.48 26.95
N THR A 187 -8.14 12.55 27.71
CA THR A 187 -8.16 12.51 29.19
C THR A 187 -9.58 12.41 29.76
N ARG A 188 -9.75 12.54 31.08
CA ARG A 188 -11.08 12.50 31.71
C ARG A 188 -11.85 13.79 31.42
N LYS A 189 -13.15 13.65 31.10
CA LYS A 189 -14.05 14.77 30.83
C LYS A 189 -14.10 15.81 31.97
N ILE A 190 -14.16 17.07 31.60
CA ILE A 190 -14.37 18.24 32.47
C ILE A 190 -15.54 19.07 31.93
N PRO A 191 -16.30 19.80 32.76
CA PRO A 191 -17.34 20.70 32.26
C PRO A 191 -16.76 21.71 31.28
N LEU A 192 -17.50 22.03 30.22
CA LEU A 192 -17.04 22.92 29.14
C LEU A 192 -16.63 24.31 29.66
N THR A 193 -17.34 24.82 30.67
CA THR A 193 -17.08 26.13 31.30
C THR A 193 -15.71 26.20 32.00
N VAL A 194 -15.16 25.09 32.47
CA VAL A 194 -13.83 25.04 33.10
C VAL A 194 -12.74 25.48 32.10
N LEU A 195 -12.88 25.08 30.83
CA LEU A 195 -11.95 25.50 29.79
C LEU A 195 -12.12 26.98 29.43
N VAL A 196 -13.36 27.49 29.40
CA VAL A 196 -13.65 28.91 29.17
C VAL A 196 -13.05 29.78 30.29
N ARG A 197 -13.16 29.35 31.54
CA ARG A 197 -12.52 30.01 32.68
C ARG A 197 -11.00 29.98 32.57
N ALA A 198 -10.41 28.85 32.19
CA ALA A 198 -8.96 28.75 31.98
C ALA A 198 -8.46 29.71 30.88
N LEU A 199 -9.26 29.97 29.83
CA LEU A 199 -8.92 30.96 28.80
C LEU A 199 -8.90 32.41 29.29
N GLY A 200 -9.44 32.70 30.48
CA GLY A 200 -9.42 34.03 31.10
C GLY A 200 -10.81 34.62 31.39
N PHE A 201 -11.89 33.93 31.04
CA PHE A 201 -13.28 34.39 31.25
C PHE A 201 -13.87 33.76 32.51
N GLY A 202 -13.50 34.32 33.66
CA GLY A 202 -13.72 33.71 34.98
C GLY A 202 -15.14 33.85 35.54
N SER A 203 -15.96 34.82 35.12
CA SER A 203 -17.30 35.12 35.67
C SER A 203 -18.42 34.45 34.87
N ASP A 204 -19.44 33.96 35.60
CA ASP A 204 -20.62 33.31 35.01
C ASP A 204 -21.37 34.27 34.07
N ASP A 205 -21.55 35.52 34.49
CA ASP A 205 -22.19 36.57 33.68
C ASP A 205 -21.50 36.77 32.34
N THR A 206 -20.17 36.73 32.31
CA THR A 206 -19.37 36.89 31.08
C THR A 206 -19.51 35.67 30.16
N ILE A 207 -19.61 34.47 30.73
CA ILE A 207 -19.87 33.25 29.96
C ILE A 207 -21.26 33.31 29.29
N PHE A 208 -22.28 33.79 30.02
CA PHE A 208 -23.62 34.01 29.47
C PHE A 208 -23.66 35.15 28.44
N GLU A 209 -22.87 36.20 28.61
CA GLU A 209 -22.75 37.29 27.64
C GLU A 209 -22.14 36.81 26.31
N ILE A 210 -21.10 35.96 26.37
CA ILE A 210 -20.45 35.40 25.18
C ILE A 210 -21.40 34.46 24.43
N PHE A 211 -21.88 33.41 25.10
CA PHE A 211 -22.61 32.32 24.42
C PHE A 211 -24.12 32.53 24.33
N GLY A 212 -24.66 33.49 25.07
CA GLY A 212 -26.10 33.62 25.27
C GLY A 212 -26.62 32.66 26.35
N ASP A 213 -27.90 32.83 26.68
CA ASP A 213 -28.55 32.03 27.71
C ASP A 213 -29.15 30.74 27.12
N SER A 214 -28.71 29.59 27.64
CA SER A 214 -29.22 28.28 27.23
C SER A 214 -29.34 27.31 28.40
N GLU A 215 -30.32 26.42 28.33
CA GLU A 215 -30.56 25.41 29.37
C GLU A 215 -29.34 24.50 29.57
N THR A 216 -28.73 24.04 28.49
CA THR A 216 -27.50 23.25 28.50
C THR A 216 -26.32 23.99 29.13
N LEU A 217 -26.15 25.29 28.83
CA LEU A 217 -25.10 26.09 29.45
C LEU A 217 -25.36 26.32 30.95
N ARG A 218 -26.60 26.62 31.35
CA ARG A 218 -26.99 26.76 32.77
C ARG A 218 -26.68 25.49 33.56
N ASN A 219 -27.10 24.33 33.05
CA ASN A 219 -26.83 23.03 33.67
C ASN A 219 -25.32 22.75 33.79
N THR A 220 -24.54 23.22 32.81
CA THR A 220 -23.08 23.08 32.81
C THR A 220 -22.40 23.99 33.84
N VAL A 221 -22.85 25.25 33.97
CA VAL A 221 -22.38 26.20 34.99
C VAL A 221 -22.72 25.70 36.40
N GLU A 222 -23.93 25.19 36.63
CA GLU A 222 -24.33 24.61 37.92
C GLU A 222 -23.46 23.41 38.32
N LYS A 223 -22.98 22.64 37.35
CA LYS A 223 -22.10 21.50 37.58
C LYS A 223 -20.65 21.91 37.90
N ASP A 224 -20.24 23.08 37.44
CA ASP A 224 -18.91 23.67 37.60
C ASP A 224 -18.76 24.37 38.95
N LEU A 225 -18.54 23.58 40.00
CA LEU A 225 -18.42 24.05 41.38
C LEU A 225 -17.03 24.65 41.69
N HIS A 226 -17.01 25.79 42.40
CA HIS A 226 -15.80 26.39 42.97
C HIS A 226 -15.38 25.60 44.22
N LYS A 227 -14.43 24.69 44.07
CA LYS A 227 -13.95 23.80 45.13
C LYS A 227 -13.07 24.54 46.12
N ASN A 228 -12.25 25.48 45.65
CA ASN A 228 -11.24 26.15 46.45
C ASN A 228 -11.40 27.67 46.41
N ALA A 229 -12.11 28.23 47.39
CA ALA A 229 -12.45 29.65 47.45
C ALA A 229 -11.23 30.60 47.57
N SER A 230 -10.02 30.07 47.82
CA SER A 230 -8.77 30.84 47.84
C SER A 230 -8.23 31.18 46.45
N ASP A 231 -8.57 30.38 45.44
CA ASP A 231 -8.08 30.55 44.07
C ASP A 231 -9.10 31.39 43.28
N SER A 232 -8.61 32.21 42.34
CA SER A 232 -9.52 32.84 41.37
C SER A 232 -10.18 31.76 40.51
N ARG A 233 -11.39 32.02 39.96
CA ARG A 233 -12.09 31.05 39.11
C ARG A 233 -11.27 30.65 37.88
N THR A 234 -10.43 31.57 37.38
CA THR A 234 -9.50 31.34 36.28
C THR A 234 -8.35 30.41 36.71
N GLU A 235 -7.71 30.68 37.85
CA GLU A 235 -6.63 29.83 38.40
C GLU A 235 -7.12 28.42 38.75
N GLU A 236 -8.32 28.31 39.32
CA GLU A 236 -8.92 27.02 39.61
C GLU A 236 -9.16 26.23 38.32
N GLY A 237 -9.71 26.87 37.28
CA GLY A 237 -9.93 26.24 35.97
C GLY A 237 -8.62 25.73 35.35
N LEU A 238 -7.56 26.53 35.41
CA LEU A 238 -6.20 26.14 35.01
C LEU A 238 -5.69 24.91 35.78
N LYS A 239 -5.79 24.93 37.12
CA LYS A 239 -5.34 23.84 37.99
C LYS A 239 -6.15 22.56 37.76
N ASP A 240 -7.45 22.68 37.51
CA ASP A 240 -8.33 21.54 37.21
C ASP A 240 -7.97 20.89 35.88
N VAL A 241 -7.67 21.68 34.84
CA VAL A 241 -7.16 21.16 33.56
C VAL A 241 -5.80 20.47 33.77
N TYR A 242 -4.89 21.08 34.52
CA TYR A 242 -3.57 20.51 34.81
C TYR A 242 -3.65 19.15 35.51
N GLU A 243 -4.48 19.03 36.54
CA GLU A 243 -4.66 17.78 37.29
C GLU A 243 -5.11 16.62 36.40
N ARG A 244 -5.93 16.89 35.37
CA ARG A 244 -6.39 15.87 34.43
C ARG A 244 -5.34 15.50 33.39
N LEU A 245 -4.49 16.45 32.99
CA LEU A 245 -3.40 16.23 32.05
C LEU A 245 -2.18 15.55 32.71
N ARG A 246 -1.89 15.89 33.96
CA ARG A 246 -0.74 15.38 34.72
C ARG A 246 -1.16 14.98 36.14
N PRO A 247 -1.76 13.78 36.30
CA PRO A 247 -2.20 13.30 37.60
C PRO A 247 -1.00 13.07 38.53
N GLY A 248 -1.06 13.63 39.74
CA GLY A 248 -0.06 13.40 40.80
C GLY A 248 1.12 14.38 40.82
N GLU A 249 1.24 15.28 39.83
CA GLU A 249 2.19 16.39 39.89
C GLU A 249 1.60 17.58 40.67
N PRO A 250 2.42 18.32 41.46
CA PRO A 250 1.95 19.52 42.14
C PRO A 250 1.51 20.59 41.12
N LYS A 251 0.29 21.10 41.29
CA LYS A 251 -0.33 22.09 40.40
C LYS A 251 -0.13 23.51 40.92
N THR A 252 0.63 24.33 40.19
CA THR A 252 0.70 25.79 40.41
C THR A 252 0.00 26.51 39.27
N ALA A 253 -0.44 27.76 39.49
CA ALA A 253 -1.10 28.55 38.44
C ALA A 253 -0.18 28.73 37.22
N ASP A 254 1.09 29.09 37.45
CA ASP A 254 2.09 29.29 36.40
C ASP A 254 2.41 28.01 35.61
N SER A 255 2.58 26.87 36.29
CA SER A 255 2.85 25.61 35.60
C SER A 255 1.65 25.15 34.76
N SER A 256 0.44 25.42 35.26
CA SER A 256 -0.82 25.13 34.57
C SER A 256 -0.98 25.98 33.32
N ARG A 257 -0.70 27.29 33.44
CA ARG A 257 -0.71 28.26 32.33
C ARG A 257 0.27 27.87 31.24
N ASN A 258 1.53 27.63 31.60
CA ASN A 258 2.58 27.27 30.65
C ASN A 258 2.29 25.93 29.95
N LEU A 259 1.73 24.95 30.66
CA LEU A 259 1.37 23.67 30.06
C LEU A 259 0.29 23.83 28.99
N LEU A 260 -0.78 24.59 29.28
CA LEU A 260 -1.87 24.76 28.33
C LEU A 260 -1.44 25.62 27.12
N ASN A 261 -0.62 26.66 27.36
CA ASN A 261 -0.02 27.45 26.30
C ASN A 261 0.83 26.59 25.36
N ALA A 262 1.77 25.83 25.93
CA ALA A 262 2.61 24.91 25.17
C ALA A 262 1.82 23.80 24.44
N ARG A 263 0.61 23.47 24.89
CA ARG A 263 -0.21 22.41 24.28
C ARG A 263 -1.02 22.87 23.08
N PHE A 264 -1.53 24.12 23.06
CA PHE A 264 -2.45 24.59 22.01
C PHE A 264 -1.95 25.82 21.24
N PHE A 265 -1.19 26.69 21.90
CA PHE A 265 -0.85 28.02 21.37
C PHE A 265 0.61 28.14 20.91
N ASP A 266 1.48 27.18 21.27
CA ASP A 266 2.87 27.10 20.82
C ASP A 266 3.00 26.42 19.44
N PRO A 267 3.47 27.13 18.38
CA PRO A 267 3.65 26.59 17.04
C PRO A 267 4.60 25.38 16.96
N LYS A 268 5.56 25.26 17.89
CA LYS A 268 6.51 24.14 17.90
C LYS A 268 5.84 22.82 18.30
N ARG A 269 4.73 22.88 19.04
CA ARG A 269 4.05 21.72 19.62
C ARG A 269 2.66 21.47 19.03
N TYR A 270 2.00 22.52 18.53
CA TYR A 270 0.69 22.46 17.93
C TYR A 270 0.70 23.07 16.54
N ASP A 271 0.11 22.39 15.57
CA ASP A 271 0.06 22.81 14.18
C ASP A 271 -1.23 22.29 13.50
N LEU A 272 -1.98 23.19 12.88
CA LEU A 272 -3.13 22.90 12.02
C LEU A 272 -2.73 22.68 10.56
N ALA A 273 -1.51 23.07 10.17
CA ALA A 273 -1.08 23.31 8.80
C ALA A 273 -1.98 24.34 8.07
N ASN A 274 -1.55 24.74 6.87
CA ASN A 274 -2.31 25.69 6.04
C ASN A 274 -3.72 25.17 5.73
N VAL A 275 -3.85 23.86 5.48
CA VAL A 275 -5.13 23.20 5.23
C VAL A 275 -6.07 23.23 6.43
N GLY A 276 -5.55 23.01 7.65
CA GLY A 276 -6.39 23.04 8.85
C GLY A 276 -6.88 24.44 9.17
N ARG A 277 -6.01 25.46 9.05
CA ARG A 277 -6.42 26.86 9.20
C ARG A 277 -7.50 27.23 8.18
N TYR A 278 -7.32 26.86 6.91
CA TYR A 278 -8.33 27.05 5.87
C TYR A 278 -9.67 26.38 6.23
N LYS A 279 -9.65 25.11 6.66
CA LYS A 279 -10.85 24.35 7.04
C LYS A 279 -11.56 24.93 8.27
N VAL A 280 -10.82 25.31 9.30
CA VAL A 280 -11.36 25.94 10.51
C VAL A 280 -12.04 27.26 10.17
N ASN A 281 -11.36 28.12 9.40
CA ASN A 281 -11.92 29.41 8.97
C ASN A 281 -13.18 29.21 8.13
N LYS A 282 -13.17 28.29 7.15
CA LYS A 282 -14.34 28.00 6.32
C LYS A 282 -15.53 27.44 7.12
N LYS A 283 -15.27 26.58 8.12
CA LYS A 283 -16.34 25.95 8.93
C LYS A 283 -16.94 26.90 9.97
N LEU A 284 -16.12 27.77 10.56
CA LEU A 284 -16.55 28.73 11.59
C LEU A 284 -16.98 30.09 10.99
N ASP A 285 -16.93 30.21 9.67
CA ASP A 285 -17.43 31.35 8.91
C ASP A 285 -18.93 31.60 9.20
N LEU A 286 -19.31 32.87 9.35
CA LEU A 286 -20.70 33.28 9.50
C LEU A 286 -21.49 33.16 8.19
N LYS A 287 -20.85 33.30 7.03
CA LYS A 287 -21.52 33.26 5.72
C LYS A 287 -22.32 31.99 5.49
N THR A 288 -21.74 30.83 5.83
CA THR A 288 -22.39 29.52 5.66
C THR A 288 -23.42 29.25 6.75
N ARG A 289 -23.22 29.79 7.95
CA ARG A 289 -24.07 29.54 9.13
C ARG A 289 -25.33 30.38 9.18
N LEU A 290 -25.28 31.60 8.64
CA LEU A 290 -26.41 32.53 8.67
C LEU A 290 -27.46 32.26 7.59
N LEU A 291 -27.12 31.48 6.57
CA LEU A 291 -28.02 31.17 5.46
C LEU A 291 -29.32 30.51 5.97
N ASN A 292 -30.45 31.00 5.49
CA ASN A 292 -31.81 30.59 5.84
C ASN A 292 -32.23 30.85 7.30
N LEU A 293 -31.46 31.63 8.07
CA LEU A 293 -31.85 32.06 9.42
C LEU A 293 -32.54 33.43 9.39
N THR A 294 -33.31 33.71 10.44
CA THR A 294 -33.98 35.01 10.64
C THR A 294 -33.14 35.87 11.58
N LEU A 295 -32.81 37.10 11.15
CA LEU A 295 -32.04 38.03 11.95
C LEU A 295 -32.82 38.51 13.19
N ALA A 296 -32.17 38.48 14.36
CA ALA A 296 -32.71 39.02 15.61
C ALA A 296 -32.29 40.47 15.86
N GLU A 297 -31.36 41.01 15.07
CA GLU A 297 -30.89 42.40 15.14
C GLU A 297 -30.80 43.04 13.75
N THR A 298 -30.82 44.37 13.71
CA THR A 298 -30.62 45.13 12.47
C THR A 298 -29.12 45.30 12.22
N LEU A 299 -28.64 44.89 11.04
CA LEU A 299 -27.25 45.01 10.64
C LEU A 299 -27.02 46.35 9.93
N VAL A 300 -26.09 47.15 10.46
CA VAL A 300 -25.73 48.48 9.96
C VAL A 300 -24.25 48.52 9.59
N ASP A 301 -23.93 49.22 8.51
CA ASP A 301 -22.54 49.46 8.11
C ASP A 301 -21.86 50.39 9.15
N PRO A 302 -20.74 49.97 9.79
CA PRO A 302 -20.03 50.79 10.76
C PRO A 302 -19.49 52.12 10.21
N GLU A 303 -19.18 52.21 8.91
CA GLU A 303 -18.58 53.41 8.30
C GLU A 303 -19.63 54.41 7.80
N THR A 304 -20.71 53.90 7.17
CA THR A 304 -21.73 54.75 6.54
C THR A 304 -22.98 54.95 7.41
N GLY A 305 -23.24 54.04 8.36
CA GLY A 305 -24.45 54.01 9.17
C GLY A 305 -25.71 53.59 8.41
N GLU A 306 -25.58 53.14 7.16
CA GLU A 306 -26.69 52.64 6.37
C GLU A 306 -27.14 51.26 6.86
N ILE A 307 -28.45 51.02 6.81
CA ILE A 307 -29.04 49.71 7.15
C ILE A 307 -28.76 48.75 6.00
N ILE A 308 -27.98 47.71 6.26
CA ILE A 308 -27.69 46.66 5.28
C ILE A 308 -28.86 45.68 5.26
N VAL A 309 -29.30 45.21 6.44
CA VAL A 309 -30.42 44.27 6.58
C VAL A 309 -31.22 44.56 7.86
N GLU A 310 -32.55 44.61 7.75
CA GLU A 310 -33.46 44.86 8.89
C GLU A 310 -33.69 43.61 9.76
N LYS A 311 -33.91 43.81 11.07
CA LYS A 311 -34.36 42.78 12.00
C LYS A 311 -35.62 42.06 11.48
N GLY A 312 -35.63 40.73 11.57
CA GLY A 312 -36.73 39.88 11.10
C GLY A 312 -36.62 39.46 9.63
N THR A 313 -35.60 39.90 8.91
CA THR A 313 -35.34 39.44 7.53
C THR A 313 -34.76 38.02 7.54
N VAL A 314 -35.27 37.17 6.65
CA VAL A 314 -34.70 35.83 6.39
C VAL A 314 -33.51 35.98 5.44
N LEU A 315 -32.36 35.47 5.86
CA LEU A 315 -31.10 35.56 5.11
C LEU A 315 -31.06 34.53 3.97
N THR A 316 -31.66 34.90 2.83
CA THR A 316 -31.60 34.10 1.58
C THR A 316 -30.28 34.30 0.85
N HIS A 317 -30.00 33.49 -0.18
CA HIS A 317 -28.78 33.63 -1.00
C HIS A 317 -28.58 35.04 -1.58
N GLN A 318 -29.65 35.70 -2.05
CA GLN A 318 -29.56 37.07 -2.60
C GLN A 318 -29.17 38.10 -1.53
N VAL A 319 -29.72 37.97 -0.32
CA VAL A 319 -29.37 38.85 0.81
C VAL A 319 -27.95 38.57 1.30
N MET A 320 -27.53 37.30 1.27
CA MET A 320 -26.17 36.91 1.63
C MET A 320 -25.13 37.41 0.63
N GLU A 321 -25.43 37.49 -0.67
CA GLU A 321 -24.52 38.12 -1.66
C GLU A 321 -24.26 39.59 -1.35
N THR A 322 -25.28 40.33 -0.93
CA THR A 322 -25.12 41.73 -0.48
C THR A 322 -24.41 41.85 0.86
N LEU A 323 -24.59 40.90 1.78
CA LEU A 323 -24.05 40.93 3.13
C LEU A 323 -22.61 40.41 3.22
N ALA A 324 -22.22 39.47 2.35
CA ALA A 324 -20.92 38.80 2.36
C ALA A 324 -19.72 39.77 2.36
N PRO A 325 -19.67 40.83 1.52
CA PRO A 325 -18.56 41.78 1.53
C PRO A 325 -18.40 42.51 2.88
N PHE A 326 -19.50 42.79 3.57
CA PHE A 326 -19.47 43.46 4.88
C PHE A 326 -19.01 42.51 5.99
N ILE A 327 -19.44 41.24 5.95
CA ILE A 327 -18.94 40.21 6.87
C ILE A 327 -17.44 40.02 6.71
N ASP A 328 -16.94 40.00 5.47
CA ASP A 328 -15.51 39.90 5.17
C ASP A 328 -14.71 41.11 5.69
N ASN A 329 -15.33 42.29 5.73
CA ASN A 329 -14.74 43.52 6.28
C ASN A 329 -14.84 43.65 7.81
N GLY A 330 -15.28 42.60 8.53
CA GLY A 330 -15.33 42.64 9.99
C GLY A 330 -16.61 43.21 10.58
N LEU A 331 -17.76 43.08 9.89
CA LEU A 331 -19.06 43.49 10.44
C LEU A 331 -19.32 42.86 11.82
N ASN A 332 -19.81 43.67 12.77
CA ASN A 332 -20.11 43.28 14.16
C ASN A 332 -18.97 42.54 14.88
N SER A 333 -17.72 42.97 14.68
CA SER A 333 -16.59 42.50 15.50
C SER A 333 -16.68 43.00 16.94
N VAL A 334 -16.60 42.08 17.90
CA VAL A 334 -16.58 42.32 19.35
C VAL A 334 -15.24 41.83 19.90
N THR A 335 -14.56 42.67 20.69
CA THR A 335 -13.29 42.31 21.34
C THR A 335 -13.52 42.04 22.82
N TYR A 336 -13.22 40.82 23.25
CA TYR A 336 -13.25 40.40 24.65
C TYR A 336 -11.84 40.46 25.26
N TYR A 337 -11.77 40.89 26.52
CA TYR A 337 -10.51 41.02 27.26
C TYR A 337 -10.40 39.91 28.31
N PRO A 338 -9.47 38.95 28.15
CA PRO A 338 -9.24 37.91 29.16
C PRO A 338 -8.60 38.49 30.43
N SER A 339 -8.84 37.85 31.58
CA SER A 339 -8.17 38.16 32.84
C SER A 339 -6.64 37.99 32.74
N GLU A 340 -5.88 38.74 33.54
CA GLU A 340 -4.41 38.61 33.63
C GLU A 340 -3.95 37.19 34.02
N ASP A 341 -4.78 36.47 34.77
CA ASP A 341 -4.57 35.08 35.19
C ASP A 341 -4.84 34.05 34.07
N GLY A 342 -5.40 34.47 32.93
CA GLY A 342 -5.78 33.59 31.82
C GLY A 342 -4.59 32.97 31.09
N VAL A 343 -4.85 31.91 30.31
CA VAL A 343 -3.78 31.22 29.54
C VAL A 343 -3.12 32.14 28.52
N VAL A 344 -3.96 32.91 27.82
CA VAL A 344 -3.58 33.92 26.83
C VAL A 344 -4.19 35.24 27.28
N THR A 345 -3.38 36.27 27.41
CA THR A 345 -3.80 37.60 27.87
C THR A 345 -4.09 38.57 26.73
N ASP A 346 -3.76 38.19 25.50
CA ASP A 346 -4.03 39.02 24.33
C ASP A 346 -5.55 39.18 24.11
N PRO A 347 -6.04 40.38 23.76
CA PRO A 347 -7.44 40.60 23.44
C PRO A 347 -7.93 39.67 22.33
N MET A 348 -9.12 39.09 22.52
CA MET A 348 -9.72 38.16 21.58
C MET A 348 -10.84 38.85 20.81
N THR A 349 -10.67 39.01 19.50
CA THR A 349 -11.71 39.55 18.61
C THR A 349 -12.46 38.41 17.94
N VAL A 350 -13.80 38.46 17.99
CA VAL A 350 -14.72 37.53 17.32
C VAL A 350 -15.82 38.32 16.62
N GLN A 351 -16.50 37.72 15.65
CA GLN A 351 -17.70 38.32 15.06
C GLN A 351 -18.94 37.71 15.69
N VAL A 352 -19.91 38.52 16.08
CA VAL A 352 -21.14 38.03 16.72
C VAL A 352 -22.34 38.59 15.98
N ILE A 353 -23.22 37.70 15.51
CA ILE A 353 -24.51 38.07 14.91
C ILE A 353 -25.62 37.32 15.63
N LYS A 354 -26.68 38.04 16.01
CA LYS A 354 -27.85 37.49 16.70
C LYS A 354 -28.92 37.04 15.72
N VAL A 355 -29.39 35.80 15.88
CA VAL A 355 -30.46 35.20 15.08
C VAL A 355 -31.54 34.62 15.98
N LEU A 356 -32.74 34.41 15.43
CA LEU A 356 -33.81 33.69 16.11
C LEU A 356 -33.60 32.18 15.99
N SER A 357 -33.82 31.44 17.08
CA SER A 357 -33.73 29.97 17.06
C SER A 357 -34.81 29.36 16.17
N PRO A 358 -34.47 28.45 15.24
CA PRO A 358 -35.46 27.68 14.48
C PRO A 358 -36.35 26.80 15.37
N ARG A 359 -35.86 26.37 16.53
CA ARG A 359 -36.62 25.56 17.50
C ARG A 359 -37.54 26.41 18.40
N ASP A 360 -37.10 27.61 18.75
CA ASP A 360 -37.85 28.56 19.58
C ASP A 360 -37.78 29.99 18.99
N PRO A 361 -38.78 30.41 18.19
CA PRO A 361 -38.75 31.69 17.49
C PRO A 361 -38.71 32.95 18.38
N GLU A 362 -38.98 32.85 19.69
CA GLU A 362 -38.86 33.99 20.62
C GLU A 362 -37.45 34.10 21.22
N ARG A 363 -36.59 33.09 21.02
CA ARG A 363 -35.27 33.03 21.63
C ARG A 363 -34.18 33.55 20.68
N GLU A 364 -33.47 34.57 21.16
CA GLU A 364 -32.29 35.11 20.49
C GLU A 364 -31.06 34.24 20.80
N VAL A 365 -30.28 33.90 19.76
CA VAL A 365 -29.12 33.03 19.84
C VAL A 365 -27.90 33.73 19.22
N ASN A 366 -26.77 33.69 19.92
CA ASN A 366 -25.52 34.28 19.46
C ASN A 366 -24.78 33.32 18.50
N VAL A 367 -24.64 33.72 17.24
CA VAL A 367 -23.81 33.00 16.25
C VAL A 367 -22.44 33.67 16.20
N ILE A 368 -21.42 32.99 16.73
CA ILE A 368 -20.06 33.53 16.82
C ILE A 368 -19.18 32.98 15.69
N GLY A 369 -18.58 33.87 14.90
CA GLY A 369 -17.52 33.58 13.93
C GLY A 369 -16.12 33.83 14.51
N ASN A 370 -15.11 33.15 13.97
CA ASN A 370 -13.73 33.23 14.49
C ASN A 370 -12.95 34.50 14.08
N GLY A 371 -13.56 35.42 13.34
CA GLY A 371 -12.97 36.72 12.96
C GLY A 371 -11.89 36.63 11.88
N TYR A 372 -11.94 35.61 11.01
CA TYR A 372 -11.00 35.34 9.91
C TYR A 372 -9.52 35.54 10.24
N PRO A 373 -8.94 34.73 11.16
CA PRO A 373 -7.51 34.76 11.42
C PRO A 373 -6.70 34.56 10.12
N GLU A 374 -5.59 35.29 10.00
CA GLU A 374 -4.71 35.21 8.83
C GLU A 374 -4.25 33.77 8.55
N ALA A 375 -4.08 33.45 7.26
CA ALA A 375 -3.66 32.11 6.82
C ALA A 375 -2.26 31.71 7.35
N ALA A 376 -1.42 32.67 7.72
CA ALA A 376 -0.10 32.44 8.31
C ALA A 376 -0.18 31.86 9.73
N VAL A 377 -1.31 32.00 10.43
CA VAL A 377 -1.49 31.51 11.80
C VAL A 377 -1.82 30.02 11.79
N LYS A 378 -0.80 29.19 12.03
CA LYS A 378 -0.91 27.72 12.01
C LYS A 378 -1.34 27.08 13.35
N THR A 379 -1.41 27.84 14.44
CA THR A 379 -1.90 27.35 15.75
C THR A 379 -3.39 27.64 15.94
N VAL A 380 -4.08 26.94 16.85
CA VAL A 380 -5.44 27.30 17.28
C VAL A 380 -5.39 28.61 18.08
N ARG A 381 -6.36 29.49 17.91
CA ARG A 381 -6.54 30.70 18.73
C ARG A 381 -7.69 30.55 19.72
N PRO A 382 -7.71 31.29 20.85
CA PRO A 382 -8.87 31.31 21.74
C PRO A 382 -10.19 31.61 21.00
N ALA A 383 -10.15 32.50 20.00
CA ALA A 383 -11.28 32.82 19.13
C ALA A 383 -11.86 31.59 18.40
N ASP A 384 -10.99 30.68 17.90
CA ASP A 384 -11.44 29.46 17.23
C ASP A 384 -12.14 28.51 18.21
N ILE A 385 -11.64 28.42 19.45
CA ILE A 385 -12.21 27.56 20.50
C ILE A 385 -13.60 28.07 20.90
N ILE A 386 -13.73 29.38 21.14
CA ILE A 386 -15.02 30.00 21.52
C ILE A 386 -16.02 29.91 20.37
N ALA A 387 -15.62 30.18 19.12
CA ALA A 387 -16.49 30.03 17.96
C ALA A 387 -16.93 28.56 17.76
N SER A 388 -16.03 27.59 17.97
CA SER A 388 -16.36 26.16 17.92
C SER A 388 -17.33 25.74 19.03
N MET A 389 -17.16 26.25 20.25
CA MET A 389 -18.10 26.04 21.36
C MET A 389 -19.48 26.65 21.07
N SER A 390 -19.52 27.86 20.51
CA SER A 390 -20.78 28.50 20.07
C SER A 390 -21.46 27.67 18.98
N TYR A 391 -20.73 27.18 17.99
CA TYR A 391 -21.30 26.29 16.97
C TYR A 391 -21.87 25.02 17.61
N PHE A 392 -21.14 24.40 18.53
CA PHE A 392 -21.58 23.20 19.25
C PHE A 392 -22.90 23.42 20.02
N LEU A 393 -23.04 24.55 20.72
CA LEU A 393 -24.28 24.92 21.41
C LEU A 393 -25.42 25.25 20.42
N ASN A 394 -25.10 25.92 19.32
CA ASN A 394 -26.06 26.29 18.28
C ASN A 394 -26.69 25.08 17.56
N LEU A 395 -25.96 23.98 17.42
CA LEU A 395 -26.51 22.74 16.88
C LEU A 395 -27.70 22.21 17.70
N MET A 396 -27.70 22.43 19.01
CA MET A 396 -28.82 22.04 19.89
C MET A 396 -30.08 22.88 19.64
N GLU A 397 -29.91 24.09 19.10
CA GLU A 397 -30.99 25.00 18.70
C GLU A 397 -31.43 24.77 17.23
N GLY A 398 -30.80 23.83 16.52
CA GLY A 398 -31.07 23.56 15.11
C GLY A 398 -30.36 24.53 14.15
N ILE A 399 -29.31 25.22 14.63
CA ILE A 399 -28.51 26.15 13.83
C ILE A 399 -27.17 25.51 13.46
N GLY A 400 -26.99 25.21 12.16
CA GLY A 400 -25.79 24.61 11.59
C GLY A 400 -25.95 23.14 11.20
N ASN A 401 -24.94 22.59 10.52
CA ASN A 401 -24.95 21.22 10.00
C ASN A 401 -23.87 20.34 10.65
N VAL A 402 -24.18 19.05 10.80
CA VAL A 402 -23.22 17.99 11.14
C VAL A 402 -22.34 17.65 9.94
N ASP A 403 -21.15 17.10 10.19
CA ASP A 403 -20.18 16.77 9.17
C ASP A 403 -20.17 15.27 8.85
N ASP A 404 -20.17 14.95 7.57
CA ASP A 404 -19.88 13.60 7.09
C ASP A 404 -18.36 13.39 7.02
N ILE A 405 -17.86 12.43 7.78
CA ILE A 405 -16.44 12.12 7.90
C ILE A 405 -15.89 11.46 6.62
N ASP A 406 -16.75 10.84 5.83
CA ASP A 406 -16.38 10.08 4.63
C ASP A 406 -16.45 10.92 3.36
N HIS A 407 -17.08 12.09 3.44
CA HIS A 407 -17.06 13.10 2.38
C HIS A 407 -15.62 13.50 1.96
N LEU A 408 -15.33 13.53 0.66
CA LEU A 408 -14.00 13.91 0.15
C LEU A 408 -13.63 15.38 0.38
N GLY A 409 -14.56 16.23 0.79
CA GLY A 409 -14.25 17.57 1.32
C GLY A 409 -13.65 17.53 2.74
N ASN A 410 -13.78 16.40 3.44
CA ASN A 410 -13.31 16.17 4.81
C ASN A 410 -12.15 15.16 4.87
N ARG A 411 -11.92 14.42 3.79
CA ARG A 411 -10.75 13.56 3.60
C ARG A 411 -9.77 14.19 2.59
N ARG A 412 -8.48 14.10 2.87
CA ARG A 412 -7.42 14.65 2.02
C ARG A 412 -6.35 13.61 1.75
N ILE A 413 -5.68 13.78 0.62
CA ILE A 413 -4.51 13.02 0.23
C ILE A 413 -3.26 13.68 0.83
N ARG A 414 -2.45 12.85 1.48
CA ARG A 414 -1.04 13.13 1.75
C ARG A 414 -0.21 12.43 0.69
N SER A 415 0.34 13.22 -0.22
CA SER A 415 1.23 12.74 -1.29
C SER A 415 2.66 12.54 -0.78
N VAL A 416 3.51 11.97 -1.62
CA VAL A 416 4.91 11.62 -1.29
C VAL A 416 5.70 12.78 -0.68
N GLY A 417 5.55 14.00 -1.19
CA GLY A 417 6.26 15.18 -0.69
C GLY A 417 5.93 15.50 0.77
N GLU A 418 4.65 15.51 1.14
CA GLU A 418 4.22 15.76 2.52
C GLU A 418 4.61 14.60 3.46
N LEU A 419 4.55 13.36 2.98
CA LEU A 419 4.98 12.19 3.77
C LEU A 419 6.48 12.28 4.10
N LEU A 420 7.31 12.64 3.11
CA LEU A 420 8.74 12.87 3.31
C LEU A 420 9.01 14.08 4.22
N GLN A 421 8.28 15.17 4.02
CA GLN A 421 8.36 16.37 4.86
C GLN A 421 8.14 16.03 6.33
N ASN A 422 7.12 15.23 6.63
CA ASN A 422 6.81 14.80 8.00
C ASN A 422 7.91 13.94 8.61
N GLN A 423 8.46 12.97 7.85
CA GLN A 423 9.53 12.10 8.35
C GLN A 423 10.84 12.85 8.58
N PHE A 424 11.22 13.72 7.64
CA PHE A 424 12.42 14.52 7.77
C PHE A 424 12.28 15.51 8.94
N ARG A 425 11.08 16.04 9.21
CA ARG A 425 10.81 16.93 10.36
C ARG A 425 11.02 16.21 11.69
N ILE A 426 10.58 14.94 11.80
CA ILE A 426 10.84 14.11 12.99
C ILE A 426 12.35 13.92 13.20
N GLY A 427 13.09 13.68 12.11
CA GLY A 427 14.55 13.60 12.12
C GLY A 427 15.21 14.89 12.62
N LEU A 428 14.81 16.04 12.07
CA LEU A 428 15.33 17.35 12.46
C LEU A 428 14.96 17.73 13.90
N ALA A 429 13.76 17.42 14.39
CA ALA A 429 13.37 17.69 15.77
C ALA A 429 14.22 16.90 16.79
N ARG A 430 14.62 15.66 16.44
CA ARG A 430 15.58 14.89 17.24
C ARG A 430 16.97 15.52 17.20
N MET A 431 17.38 16.05 16.04
CA MET A 431 18.64 16.77 15.87
C MET A 431 18.66 18.08 16.68
N GLU A 432 17.58 18.87 16.68
CA GLU A 432 17.47 20.12 17.45
C GLU A 432 17.82 19.91 18.92
N ARG A 433 17.29 18.84 19.53
CA ARG A 433 17.59 18.50 20.92
C ARG A 433 19.07 18.25 21.15
N VAL A 434 19.74 17.53 20.24
CA VAL A 434 21.19 17.24 20.32
C VAL A 434 22.01 18.51 20.14
N VAL A 435 21.61 19.40 19.23
CA VAL A 435 22.27 20.70 19.01
C VAL A 435 22.20 21.55 20.28
N ARG A 436 21.01 21.69 20.88
CA ARG A 436 20.80 22.46 22.12
C ARG A 436 21.63 21.91 23.29
N GLU A 437 21.71 20.58 23.41
CA GLU A 437 22.55 19.93 24.42
C GLU A 437 24.05 20.21 24.18
N ARG A 438 24.54 20.08 22.94
CA ARG A 438 25.94 20.36 22.61
C ARG A 438 26.34 21.81 22.79
N MET A 439 25.46 22.76 22.47
CA MET A 439 25.70 24.19 22.70
C MET A 439 25.97 24.51 24.19
N SER A 440 25.37 23.75 25.11
CA SER A 440 25.58 23.94 26.55
C SER A 440 26.84 23.27 27.12
N ILE A 441 27.38 22.26 26.41
CA ILE A 441 28.52 21.44 26.87
C ILE A 441 29.85 21.93 26.28
N GLN A 442 29.85 22.40 25.04
CA GLN A 442 31.08 22.74 24.31
C GLN A 442 31.52 24.19 24.54
N ASP A 443 32.84 24.43 24.50
CA ASP A 443 33.43 25.75 24.67
C ASP A 443 33.05 26.70 23.52
N THR A 444 32.56 27.90 23.87
CA THR A 444 31.96 28.86 22.95
C THR A 444 32.91 29.43 21.90
N GLU A 445 34.22 29.54 22.18
CA GLU A 445 35.21 30.11 21.26
C GLU A 445 35.53 29.20 20.06
N THR A 446 35.57 27.88 20.28
CA THR A 446 35.96 26.91 19.23
C THR A 446 34.77 26.35 18.44
N LEU A 447 33.56 26.73 18.85
CA LEU A 447 32.33 26.18 18.30
C LEU A 447 32.18 26.48 16.80
N THR A 448 31.86 25.44 16.04
CA THR A 448 31.53 25.51 14.61
C THR A 448 30.20 24.79 14.35
N PRO A 449 29.44 25.18 13.31
CA PRO A 449 28.21 24.48 12.94
C PRO A 449 28.40 22.96 12.78
N GLN A 450 29.51 22.52 12.16
CA GLN A 450 29.79 21.11 11.93
C GLN A 450 29.97 20.30 13.23
N GLN A 451 30.51 20.88 14.30
CA GLN A 451 30.65 20.21 15.60
C GLN A 451 29.32 20.05 16.35
N LEU A 452 28.37 20.97 16.11
CA LEU A 452 27.05 20.95 16.72
C LEU A 452 26.10 19.94 16.05
N ILE A 453 26.18 19.81 14.73
CA ILE A 453 25.26 18.99 13.96
C ILE A 453 25.56 17.49 14.12
N ASN A 454 24.51 16.70 14.32
CA ASN A 454 24.55 15.24 14.23
C ASN A 454 23.44 14.77 13.29
N ILE A 455 23.83 14.30 12.10
CA ILE A 455 22.90 13.94 11.02
C ILE A 455 22.29 12.54 11.20
N ARG A 456 22.81 11.70 12.11
CA ARG A 456 22.35 10.31 12.27
C ARG A 456 20.84 10.19 12.48
N PRO A 457 20.16 11.01 13.31
CA PRO A 457 18.71 10.94 13.47
C PRO A 457 17.93 11.27 12.19
N VAL A 458 18.44 12.18 11.36
CA VAL A 458 17.82 12.59 10.10
C VAL A 458 17.92 11.46 9.07
N VAL A 459 19.13 10.97 8.82
CA VAL A 459 19.39 9.86 7.88
C VAL A 459 18.66 8.59 8.29
N ALA A 460 18.64 8.27 9.59
CA ALA A 460 17.92 7.09 10.09
C ALA A 460 16.41 7.18 9.84
N SER A 461 15.79 8.36 10.02
CA SER A 461 14.35 8.53 9.79
C SER A 461 13.96 8.35 8.32
N ILE A 462 14.79 8.85 7.39
CA ILE A 462 14.57 8.69 5.95
C ILE A 462 14.76 7.23 5.54
N LYS A 463 15.83 6.59 6.03
CA LYS A 463 16.13 5.19 5.74
C LYS A 463 15.04 4.26 6.28
N GLU A 464 14.51 4.53 7.46
CA GLU A 464 13.37 3.80 8.03
C GLU A 464 12.11 4.00 7.17
N PHE A 465 11.80 5.22 6.74
CA PHE A 465 10.66 5.48 5.88
C PHE A 465 10.73 4.72 4.55
N PHE A 466 11.83 4.84 3.81
CA PHE A 466 11.99 4.15 2.54
C PHE A 466 12.18 2.64 2.68
N GLY A 467 12.68 2.15 3.83
CA GLY A 467 12.97 0.73 4.04
C GLY A 467 11.78 -0.08 4.55
N SER A 468 11.09 0.41 5.59
CA SER A 468 10.10 -0.36 6.36
C SER A 468 8.70 0.26 6.42
N SER A 469 8.47 1.44 5.84
CA SER A 469 7.12 2.04 5.83
C SER A 469 6.13 1.21 5.02
N GLN A 470 4.90 1.08 5.53
CA GLN A 470 3.78 0.45 4.81
C GLN A 470 3.41 1.20 3.52
N LEU A 471 3.70 2.51 3.45
CA LEU A 471 3.42 3.35 2.28
C LEU A 471 4.53 3.26 1.23
N SER A 472 5.74 2.82 1.62
CA SER A 472 6.85 2.58 0.70
C SER A 472 6.79 1.13 0.21
N GLN A 473 6.07 0.91 -0.90
CA GLN A 473 5.79 -0.43 -1.40
C GLN A 473 6.77 -0.81 -2.52
N PHE A 474 7.11 -2.10 -2.61
CA PHE A 474 7.75 -2.64 -3.80
C PHE A 474 6.84 -2.41 -5.00
N MET A 475 7.40 -1.86 -6.07
CA MET A 475 6.62 -1.55 -7.24
C MET A 475 6.13 -2.84 -7.92
N ASP A 476 4.81 -2.98 -8.06
CA ASP A 476 4.18 -3.96 -8.94
C ASP A 476 4.56 -3.69 -10.40
N GLN A 477 5.57 -4.42 -10.88
CA GLN A 477 6.10 -4.35 -12.24
C GLN A 477 5.82 -5.64 -13.01
N THR A 478 4.58 -6.12 -12.91
CA THR A 478 4.12 -7.25 -13.71
C THR A 478 3.92 -6.82 -15.16
N ASN A 479 3.30 -5.66 -15.38
CA ASN A 479 3.14 -5.01 -16.68
C ASN A 479 2.97 -3.48 -16.52
N PRO A 480 3.05 -2.68 -17.59
CA PRO A 480 2.98 -1.22 -17.48
C PRO A 480 1.68 -0.66 -16.89
N LEU A 481 0.55 -1.38 -17.02
CA LEU A 481 -0.72 -0.96 -16.44
C LEU A 481 -0.71 -1.17 -14.91
N GLY A 482 -0.13 -2.27 -14.45
CA GLY A 482 0.13 -2.50 -13.02
C GLY A 482 0.99 -1.39 -12.41
N GLU A 483 2.05 -0.98 -13.12
CA GLU A 483 2.93 0.11 -12.72
C GLU A 483 2.18 1.44 -12.58
N LEU A 484 1.44 1.81 -13.63
CA LEU A 484 0.71 3.08 -13.67
C LEU A 484 -0.37 3.16 -12.59
N THR A 485 -1.16 2.10 -12.42
CA THR A 485 -2.17 2.04 -11.37
C THR A 485 -1.54 2.15 -9.98
N HIS A 486 -0.39 1.50 -9.75
CA HIS A 486 0.24 1.53 -8.44
C HIS A 486 0.72 2.94 -8.06
N LYS A 487 1.23 3.71 -9.03
CA LYS A 487 1.61 5.13 -8.84
C LYS A 487 0.42 6.05 -8.52
N ARG A 488 -0.80 5.68 -8.97
CA ARG A 488 -2.06 6.41 -8.75
C ARG A 488 -2.93 5.84 -7.63
N ARG A 489 -2.40 4.91 -6.84
CA ARG A 489 -3.13 4.24 -5.75
C ARG A 489 -3.27 5.17 -4.54
N LEU A 490 -4.44 5.10 -3.90
CA LEU A 490 -4.79 5.80 -2.68
C LEU A 490 -5.02 4.78 -1.57
N SER A 491 -4.24 4.88 -0.48
CA SER A 491 -4.36 3.99 0.68
C SER A 491 -4.93 4.73 1.88
N ALA A 492 -6.03 4.25 2.46
CA ALA A 492 -6.52 4.71 3.76
C ALA A 492 -5.74 4.11 4.96
N LEU A 493 -4.87 3.13 4.68
CA LEU A 493 -4.04 2.45 5.66
C LEU A 493 -2.69 3.16 5.85
N GLY A 494 -2.07 2.97 7.01
CA GLY A 494 -0.72 3.46 7.32
C GLY A 494 -0.68 4.38 8.56
N PRO A 495 0.51 4.90 8.93
CA PRO A 495 0.66 5.79 10.07
C PRO A 495 -0.24 7.02 9.96
N GLY A 496 -1.02 7.33 11.01
CA GLY A 496 -1.99 8.43 11.00
C GLY A 496 -3.28 8.19 10.20
N GLY A 497 -3.39 7.06 9.49
CA GLY A 497 -4.60 6.59 8.83
C GLY A 497 -5.34 5.55 9.69
N LEU A 498 -6.07 4.65 9.02
CA LEU A 498 -6.82 3.58 9.65
C LEU A 498 -5.99 2.30 9.74
N THR A 499 -6.30 1.46 10.74
CA THR A 499 -5.87 0.06 10.73
C THR A 499 -6.98 -0.80 10.15
N ARG A 500 -6.61 -1.93 9.55
CA ARG A 500 -7.56 -2.85 8.90
C ARG A 500 -8.70 -3.27 9.82
N ASP A 501 -8.39 -3.55 11.09
CA ASP A 501 -9.35 -4.07 12.07
C ASP A 501 -10.24 -2.97 12.69
N ARG A 502 -9.83 -1.70 12.58
CA ARG A 502 -10.64 -0.55 13.04
C ARG A 502 -11.51 0.04 11.93
N ALA A 503 -11.28 -0.32 10.68
CA ALA A 503 -12.04 0.18 9.55
C ALA A 503 -13.41 -0.53 9.48
N GLY A 504 -14.47 0.22 9.79
CA GLY A 504 -15.85 -0.23 9.69
C GLY A 504 -16.34 -0.36 8.25
N TYR A 505 -17.63 -0.69 8.10
CA TYR A 505 -18.29 -0.83 6.80
C TYR A 505 -18.40 0.50 6.06
N GLU A 506 -18.86 1.57 6.72
CA GLU A 506 -19.11 2.90 6.12
C GLU A 506 -17.90 3.44 5.33
N VAL A 507 -16.71 3.32 5.92
CA VAL A 507 -15.44 3.76 5.32
C VAL A 507 -15.09 3.02 4.03
N ARG A 508 -15.57 1.78 3.87
CA ARG A 508 -15.28 0.91 2.73
C ARG A 508 -16.29 1.09 1.59
N ASP A 509 -17.42 1.71 1.88
CA ASP A 509 -18.48 1.91 0.91
C ASP A 509 -18.15 3.03 -0.08
N VAL A 510 -18.89 3.09 -1.19
CA VAL A 510 -18.76 4.14 -2.19
C VAL A 510 -19.62 5.33 -1.77
N HIS A 511 -18.98 6.47 -1.52
CA HIS A 511 -19.65 7.72 -1.19
C HIS A 511 -19.93 8.54 -2.46
N TYR A 512 -21.03 9.32 -2.51
CA TYR A 512 -21.44 10.06 -3.73
C TYR A 512 -20.37 11.04 -4.21
N SER A 513 -19.62 11.68 -3.29
CA SER A 513 -18.55 12.60 -3.64
C SER A 513 -17.30 11.94 -4.26
N HIS A 514 -17.24 10.60 -4.31
CA HIS A 514 -16.21 9.88 -5.06
C HIS A 514 -16.30 10.11 -6.57
N TYR A 515 -17.48 10.52 -7.09
CA TYR A 515 -17.71 10.76 -8.51
C TYR A 515 -16.65 11.72 -9.09
N GLY A 516 -16.01 11.29 -10.19
CA GLY A 516 -14.93 12.05 -10.86
C GLY A 516 -13.60 12.11 -10.10
N ARG A 517 -13.51 11.61 -8.86
CA ARG A 517 -12.35 11.74 -7.97
C ARG A 517 -11.67 10.41 -7.66
N MET A 518 -12.44 9.43 -7.18
CA MET A 518 -11.97 8.08 -6.90
C MET A 518 -12.83 7.07 -7.66
N CYS A 519 -12.19 6.09 -8.26
CA CYS A 519 -12.92 5.10 -9.04
C CYS A 519 -13.77 4.20 -8.12
N PRO A 520 -15.07 4.03 -8.41
CA PRO A 520 -15.95 3.16 -7.61
C PRO A 520 -15.79 1.66 -7.92
N ILE A 521 -15.08 1.32 -9.01
CA ILE A 521 -14.93 -0.07 -9.48
C ILE A 521 -13.58 -0.66 -9.06
N GLU A 522 -12.49 0.09 -9.18
CA GLU A 522 -11.14 -0.46 -8.98
C GLU A 522 -10.74 -0.48 -7.49
N THR A 523 -11.03 -1.61 -6.83
CA THR A 523 -10.58 -1.93 -5.47
C THR A 523 -10.17 -3.42 -5.37
N PRO A 524 -9.25 -3.81 -4.47
CA PRO A 524 -9.01 -5.22 -4.17
C PRO A 524 -10.25 -5.93 -3.62
N GLU A 525 -10.48 -7.18 -4.02
CA GLU A 525 -11.60 -8.03 -3.54
C GLU A 525 -11.40 -8.59 -2.12
N GLY A 526 -10.16 -8.56 -1.63
CA GLY A 526 -9.78 -9.15 -0.36
C GLY A 526 -10.15 -8.30 0.87
N PRO A 527 -9.46 -8.52 2.02
CA PRO A 527 -9.79 -7.82 3.27
C PRO A 527 -9.52 -6.29 3.24
N ASN A 528 -8.90 -5.80 2.16
CA ASN A 528 -8.60 -4.39 1.93
C ASN A 528 -9.62 -3.70 1.01
N ILE A 529 -10.75 -4.34 0.69
CA ILE A 529 -11.83 -3.75 -0.12
C ILE A 529 -12.26 -2.38 0.44
N GLY A 530 -12.32 -1.38 -0.43
CA GLY A 530 -12.68 0.01 -0.12
C GLY A 530 -11.61 0.82 0.62
N LEU A 531 -10.55 0.17 1.14
CA LEU A 531 -9.45 0.85 1.84
C LEU A 531 -8.28 1.20 0.90
N ILE A 532 -8.21 0.54 -0.25
CA ILE A 532 -7.25 0.81 -1.30
C ILE A 532 -8.07 1.12 -2.56
N ASN A 533 -8.03 2.38 -2.97
CA ASN A 533 -8.76 2.87 -4.14
C ASN A 533 -7.77 3.44 -5.17
N SER A 534 -8.27 3.72 -6.37
CA SER A 534 -7.47 4.33 -7.44
C SER A 534 -8.05 5.68 -7.83
N LEU A 535 -7.18 6.63 -8.15
CA LEU A 535 -7.56 7.96 -8.61
C LEU A 535 -8.24 7.88 -10.00
N SER A 536 -9.34 8.62 -10.18
CA SER A 536 -10.05 8.69 -11.46
C SER A 536 -9.19 9.33 -12.56
N SER A 537 -9.58 9.16 -13.82
CA SER A 537 -8.79 9.53 -15.01
C SER A 537 -8.45 11.03 -15.11
N TYR A 538 -9.40 11.93 -14.84
CA TYR A 538 -9.19 13.39 -14.90
C TYR A 538 -8.94 14.07 -13.56
N ALA A 539 -8.97 13.30 -12.46
CA ALA A 539 -8.84 13.84 -11.12
C ALA A 539 -7.44 14.41 -10.87
N LYS A 540 -7.39 15.57 -10.20
CA LYS A 540 -6.17 16.25 -9.76
C LYS A 540 -6.17 16.44 -8.26
N VAL A 541 -4.99 16.66 -7.68
CA VAL A 541 -4.85 16.97 -6.25
C VAL A 541 -4.39 18.40 -6.11
N ASN A 542 -5.13 19.20 -5.35
CA ASN A 542 -4.77 20.59 -5.13
C ASN A 542 -3.71 20.76 -4.03
N LYS A 543 -3.25 22.01 -3.84
CA LYS A 543 -2.23 22.36 -2.84
C LYS A 543 -2.57 21.99 -1.39
N PHE A 544 -3.85 21.79 -1.06
CA PHE A 544 -4.31 21.40 0.28
C PHE A 544 -4.43 19.88 0.44
N GLY A 545 -4.33 19.13 -0.66
CA GLY A 545 -4.49 17.68 -0.70
C GLY A 545 -5.94 17.24 -0.98
N PHE A 546 -6.86 18.12 -1.36
CA PHE A 546 -8.20 17.71 -1.78
C PHE A 546 -8.20 17.29 -3.25
N ILE A 547 -9.05 16.33 -3.60
CA ILE A 547 -9.20 15.86 -4.97
C ILE A 547 -10.19 16.76 -5.70
N GLU A 548 -9.77 17.26 -6.85
CA GLU A 548 -10.55 18.10 -7.76
C GLU A 548 -10.87 17.32 -9.03
N THR A 549 -12.04 17.59 -9.60
CA THR A 549 -12.48 17.06 -10.90
C THR A 549 -12.90 18.22 -11.79
N PRO A 550 -12.63 18.16 -13.10
CA PRO A 550 -12.97 19.25 -14.02
C PRO A 550 -14.44 19.22 -14.41
N TYR A 551 -15.05 20.39 -14.53
CA TYR A 551 -16.41 20.59 -15.03
C TYR A 551 -16.46 21.75 -16.03
N ARG A 552 -17.34 21.65 -17.02
CA ARG A 552 -17.65 22.74 -17.96
C ARG A 552 -18.66 23.68 -17.34
N ARG A 553 -18.38 24.98 -17.37
CA ARG A 553 -19.29 25.98 -16.80
C ARG A 553 -20.49 26.23 -17.72
N VAL A 554 -21.69 26.22 -17.16
CA VAL A 554 -22.91 26.64 -17.85
C VAL A 554 -23.20 28.10 -17.49
N ASP A 555 -23.37 28.94 -18.50
CA ASP A 555 -23.74 30.33 -18.28
C ASP A 555 -25.24 30.42 -17.98
N ARG A 556 -25.59 30.91 -16.78
CA ARG A 556 -26.98 31.04 -16.32
C ARG A 556 -27.80 32.06 -17.11
N GLU A 557 -27.17 33.09 -17.68
CA GLU A 557 -27.91 34.11 -18.44
C GLU A 557 -28.32 33.61 -19.83
N THR A 558 -27.44 32.80 -20.45
CA THR A 558 -27.63 32.33 -21.83
C THR A 558 -28.07 30.87 -21.92
N GLY A 559 -27.98 30.10 -20.83
CA GLY A 559 -28.27 28.66 -20.80
C GLY A 559 -27.27 27.83 -21.63
N ARG A 560 -26.12 28.40 -21.98
CA ARG A 560 -25.13 27.80 -22.88
C ARG A 560 -24.01 27.14 -22.09
N VAL A 561 -23.64 25.93 -22.50
CA VAL A 561 -22.45 25.24 -21.99
C VAL A 561 -21.21 25.85 -22.64
N THR A 562 -20.31 26.39 -21.81
CA THR A 562 -19.08 27.03 -22.26
C THR A 562 -17.92 26.04 -22.37
N ASP A 563 -16.82 26.46 -23.00
CA ASP A 563 -15.55 25.72 -23.04
C ASP A 563 -14.64 26.07 -21.85
N GLN A 564 -15.10 26.94 -20.94
CA GLN A 564 -14.38 27.20 -19.70
C GLN A 564 -14.50 26.00 -18.76
N ILE A 565 -13.34 25.49 -18.33
CA ILE A 565 -13.24 24.34 -17.43
C ILE A 565 -12.80 24.82 -16.07
N ASP A 566 -13.61 24.55 -15.05
CA ASP A 566 -13.31 24.84 -13.66
C ASP A 566 -13.10 23.52 -12.90
N TYR A 567 -12.00 23.43 -12.15
CA TYR A 567 -11.70 22.28 -11.29
C TYR A 567 -12.36 22.48 -9.92
N LEU A 568 -13.30 21.62 -9.56
CA LEU A 568 -14.08 21.76 -8.32
C LEU A 568 -13.73 20.67 -7.30
N THR A 569 -13.52 21.08 -6.04
CA THR A 569 -13.44 20.16 -4.90
C THR A 569 -14.84 19.67 -4.51
N ALA A 570 -14.91 18.56 -3.76
CA ALA A 570 -16.18 17.94 -3.40
C ALA A 570 -17.11 18.88 -2.62
N ASP A 571 -16.57 19.67 -1.71
CA ASP A 571 -17.32 20.64 -0.91
C ASP A 571 -17.81 21.85 -1.70
N ILE A 572 -17.21 22.15 -2.85
CA ILE A 572 -17.68 23.22 -3.74
C ILE A 572 -18.74 22.66 -4.69
N GLU A 573 -18.57 21.44 -5.19
CA GLU A 573 -19.55 20.75 -6.05
C GLU A 573 -20.93 20.64 -5.39
N ASP A 574 -21.00 20.39 -4.08
CA ASP A 574 -22.26 20.24 -3.33
C ASP A 574 -23.18 21.47 -3.37
N HIS A 575 -22.66 22.63 -3.78
CA HIS A 575 -23.41 23.87 -3.93
C HIS A 575 -24.01 24.08 -5.33
N TYR A 576 -23.67 23.20 -6.28
CA TYR A 576 -24.05 23.33 -7.68
C TYR A 576 -24.82 22.11 -8.18
N ILE A 577 -25.60 22.31 -9.24
CA ILE A 577 -26.30 21.24 -9.93
C ILE A 577 -25.54 20.90 -11.22
N VAL A 578 -25.09 19.65 -11.34
CA VAL A 578 -24.19 19.21 -12.42
C VAL A 578 -24.91 18.27 -13.39
N ALA A 579 -25.00 18.65 -14.66
CA ALA A 579 -25.55 17.83 -15.73
C ALA A 579 -24.56 16.77 -16.23
N GLN A 580 -25.09 15.64 -16.71
CA GLN A 580 -24.28 14.54 -17.25
C GLN A 580 -23.61 14.89 -18.59
N ALA A 581 -22.45 14.28 -18.86
CA ALA A 581 -21.66 14.53 -20.07
C ALA A 581 -22.37 14.15 -21.38
N ASN A 582 -23.28 13.18 -21.32
CA ASN A 582 -24.05 12.68 -22.46
C ASN A 582 -25.35 13.47 -22.71
N SER A 583 -25.58 14.57 -21.99
CA SER A 583 -26.73 15.44 -22.24
C SER A 583 -26.63 16.02 -23.65
N PRO A 584 -27.66 15.86 -24.51
CA PRO A 584 -27.59 16.31 -25.89
C PRO A 584 -27.56 17.83 -25.97
N LEU A 585 -26.58 18.37 -26.70
CA LEU A 585 -26.41 19.79 -26.94
C LEU A 585 -26.70 20.14 -28.42
N ASN A 586 -27.21 21.33 -28.64
CA ASN A 586 -27.33 21.94 -29.97
C ASN A 586 -25.95 22.46 -30.45
N GLU A 587 -25.83 22.78 -31.74
CA GLU A 587 -24.57 23.31 -32.32
C GLU A 587 -24.11 24.63 -31.68
N ASP A 588 -25.01 25.40 -31.09
CA ASP A 588 -24.72 26.63 -30.36
C ASP A 588 -24.29 26.39 -28.90
N GLY A 589 -24.27 25.15 -28.42
CA GLY A 589 -23.91 24.76 -27.05
C GLY A 589 -25.04 24.88 -26.03
N THR A 590 -26.28 25.15 -26.46
CA THR A 590 -27.47 25.08 -25.59
C THR A 590 -27.95 23.64 -25.44
N PHE A 591 -28.69 23.32 -24.37
CA PHE A 591 -29.29 22.00 -24.20
C PHE A 591 -30.40 21.75 -25.24
N ALA A 592 -30.43 20.55 -25.83
CA ALA A 592 -31.46 20.18 -26.81
C ALA A 592 -32.82 19.87 -26.16
N GLN A 593 -32.85 19.62 -24.86
CA GLN A 593 -34.04 19.27 -24.08
C GLN A 593 -34.26 20.31 -22.97
N ASP A 594 -35.53 20.61 -22.64
CA ASP A 594 -35.89 21.57 -21.57
C ASP A 594 -35.61 21.02 -20.17
N VAL A 595 -35.56 19.69 -20.03
CA VAL A 595 -35.29 18.98 -18.78
C VAL A 595 -34.12 18.03 -19.01
N VAL A 596 -33.15 18.07 -18.10
CA VAL A 596 -31.94 17.24 -18.17
C VAL A 596 -31.70 16.51 -16.85
N MET A 597 -31.06 15.35 -16.94
CA MET A 597 -30.59 14.61 -15.76
C MET A 597 -29.41 15.34 -15.15
N ALA A 598 -29.52 15.70 -13.88
CA ALA A 598 -28.47 16.35 -13.13
C ALA A 598 -28.30 15.77 -11.73
N ARG A 599 -27.13 16.00 -11.15
CA ARG A 599 -26.76 15.59 -9.80
C ARG A 599 -26.82 16.80 -8.89
N ALA A 600 -27.48 16.64 -7.74
CA ALA A 600 -27.48 17.59 -6.64
C ALA A 600 -27.12 16.82 -5.35
N GLN A 601 -25.88 16.98 -4.88
CA GLN A 601 -25.34 16.22 -3.74
C GLN A 601 -25.48 14.69 -3.97
N SER A 602 -26.23 13.99 -3.11
CA SER A 602 -26.49 12.55 -3.21
C SER A 602 -27.66 12.19 -4.13
N GLU A 603 -28.46 13.16 -4.57
CA GLU A 603 -29.68 12.90 -5.35
C GLU A 603 -29.43 13.08 -6.86
N ASN A 604 -29.97 12.14 -7.65
CA ASN A 604 -30.04 12.26 -9.11
C ASN A 604 -31.44 12.71 -9.48
N LEU A 605 -31.56 13.91 -10.07
CA LEU A 605 -32.81 14.60 -10.31
C LEU A 605 -32.96 14.99 -11.79
N GLU A 606 -34.20 15.05 -12.27
CA GLU A 606 -34.55 15.71 -13.53
C GLU A 606 -34.82 17.20 -13.24
N VAL A 607 -34.01 18.09 -13.83
CA VAL A 607 -34.09 19.53 -13.57
C VAL A 607 -34.29 20.32 -14.86
N SER A 608 -34.96 21.47 -14.75
CA SER A 608 -35.00 22.46 -15.83
C SER A 608 -33.60 22.98 -16.11
N ILE A 609 -33.30 23.27 -17.38
CA ILE A 609 -32.00 23.80 -17.82
C ILE A 609 -31.58 25.07 -17.08
N ASP A 610 -32.53 25.90 -16.63
CA ASP A 610 -32.27 27.15 -15.91
C ASP A 610 -31.61 26.93 -14.55
N LYS A 611 -31.66 25.70 -14.02
CA LYS A 611 -31.08 25.33 -12.73
C LYS A 611 -29.71 24.69 -12.85
N VAL A 612 -29.23 24.39 -14.07
CA VAL A 612 -27.97 23.69 -14.29
C VAL A 612 -26.82 24.69 -14.25
N ASP A 613 -25.81 24.40 -13.43
CA ASP A 613 -24.65 25.27 -13.24
C ASP A 613 -23.41 24.78 -13.98
N TYR A 614 -23.22 23.46 -14.01
CA TYR A 614 -22.06 22.81 -14.60
C TYR A 614 -22.47 21.58 -15.39
N MET A 615 -21.59 21.14 -16.28
CA MET A 615 -21.71 19.89 -17.03
C MET A 615 -20.41 19.11 -16.93
N ASP A 616 -20.50 17.79 -16.82
CA ASP A 616 -19.36 16.88 -16.88
C ASP A 616 -18.53 17.07 -18.16
N VAL A 617 -17.21 16.86 -18.09
CA VAL A 617 -16.30 17.04 -19.24
C VAL A 617 -16.30 15.82 -20.16
N SER A 618 -16.33 14.62 -19.58
CA SER A 618 -16.28 13.37 -20.34
C SER A 618 -16.90 12.22 -19.54
N PRO A 619 -17.61 11.27 -20.17
CA PRO A 619 -18.17 10.11 -19.47
C PRO A 619 -17.10 9.25 -18.77
N LYS A 620 -15.89 9.15 -19.34
CA LYS A 620 -14.77 8.38 -18.77
C LYS A 620 -14.18 8.99 -17.49
N GLN A 621 -14.59 10.19 -17.09
CA GLN A 621 -14.08 10.89 -15.90
C GLN A 621 -14.35 10.14 -14.59
N VAL A 622 -15.37 9.27 -14.56
CA VAL A 622 -15.80 8.57 -13.34
C VAL A 622 -14.88 7.40 -12.98
N VAL A 623 -14.22 6.81 -13.98
CA VAL A 623 -13.48 5.56 -13.84
C VAL A 623 -11.96 5.78 -13.83
N ALA A 624 -11.23 4.85 -13.21
CA ALA A 624 -9.77 4.80 -13.24
C ALA A 624 -9.26 4.30 -14.60
N VAL A 625 -7.95 4.47 -14.82
CA VAL A 625 -7.28 4.15 -16.09
C VAL A 625 -7.43 2.68 -16.48
N ALA A 626 -7.24 1.74 -15.54
CA ALA A 626 -7.36 0.30 -15.81
C ALA A 626 -8.81 -0.11 -16.14
N THR A 627 -9.78 0.46 -15.43
CA THR A 627 -11.21 0.25 -15.72
C THR A 627 -11.60 0.87 -17.07
N ALA A 628 -11.02 2.02 -17.43
CA ALA A 628 -11.27 2.68 -18.71
C ALA A 628 -10.72 1.93 -19.93
N CYS A 629 -9.87 0.91 -19.73
CA CYS A 629 -9.36 0.02 -20.78
C CYS A 629 -10.31 -1.15 -21.12
N ILE A 630 -11.47 -1.24 -20.45
CA ILE A 630 -12.48 -2.28 -20.69
C ILE A 630 -13.51 -1.74 -21.70
N PRO A 631 -13.61 -2.29 -22.93
CA PRO A 631 -14.66 -1.91 -23.86
C PRO A 631 -16.02 -2.38 -23.34
N PHE A 632 -17.12 -1.73 -23.74
CA PHE A 632 -18.49 -2.12 -23.37
C PHE A 632 -18.73 -2.25 -21.84
N LEU A 633 -18.01 -1.47 -21.03
CA LEU A 633 -18.11 -1.51 -19.57
C LEU A 633 -19.53 -1.30 -19.06
N GLU A 634 -20.33 -0.47 -19.76
CA GLU A 634 -21.72 -0.21 -19.45
C GLU A 634 -22.65 -1.44 -19.54
N ASN A 635 -22.17 -2.54 -20.14
CA ASN A 635 -22.90 -3.80 -20.29
C ASN A 635 -22.43 -4.90 -19.32
N ASP A 636 -21.55 -4.54 -18.38
CA ASP A 636 -21.03 -5.46 -17.37
C ASP A 636 -21.51 -5.08 -15.97
N ASP A 637 -21.83 -6.11 -15.17
CA ASP A 637 -22.02 -5.95 -13.73
C ASP A 637 -20.75 -5.43 -13.04
N SER A 638 -20.92 -4.56 -12.04
CA SER A 638 -19.82 -3.89 -11.34
C SER A 638 -18.84 -4.88 -10.69
N ASN A 639 -19.31 -6.02 -10.20
CA ASN A 639 -18.44 -7.05 -9.62
C ASN A 639 -17.52 -7.67 -10.67
N ARG A 640 -18.01 -7.83 -11.91
CA ARG A 640 -17.23 -8.41 -13.02
C ARG A 640 -16.28 -7.38 -13.61
N ALA A 641 -16.71 -6.14 -13.74
CA ALA A 641 -15.85 -5.02 -14.10
C ALA A 641 -14.68 -4.85 -13.13
N LEU A 642 -14.93 -4.96 -11.82
CA LEU A 642 -13.90 -4.92 -10.77
C LEU A 642 -12.87 -6.03 -10.96
N MET A 643 -13.33 -7.28 -11.15
CA MET A 643 -12.44 -8.41 -11.43
C MET A 643 -11.64 -8.19 -12.73
N GLY A 644 -12.28 -7.68 -13.78
CA GLY A 644 -11.66 -7.37 -15.07
C GLY A 644 -10.53 -6.36 -14.96
N ALA A 645 -10.78 -5.22 -14.29
CA ALA A 645 -9.77 -4.19 -14.04
C ALA A 645 -8.59 -4.75 -13.20
N ASN A 646 -8.89 -5.52 -12.16
CA ASN A 646 -7.87 -6.13 -11.31
C ASN A 646 -6.98 -7.14 -12.05
N MET A 647 -7.57 -7.97 -12.91
CA MET A 647 -6.84 -9.03 -13.63
C MET A 647 -5.96 -8.49 -14.76
N GLN A 648 -6.32 -7.37 -15.40
CA GLN A 648 -5.45 -6.73 -16.39
C GLN A 648 -4.07 -6.36 -15.82
N ARG A 649 -4.00 -5.96 -14.54
CA ARG A 649 -2.73 -5.66 -13.85
C ARG A 649 -1.87 -6.91 -13.59
N GLN A 650 -2.49 -8.09 -13.61
CA GLN A 650 -1.82 -9.39 -13.41
C GLN A 650 -1.39 -10.05 -14.73
N ALA A 651 -1.63 -9.39 -15.87
CA ALA A 651 -1.25 -9.88 -17.18
C ALA A 651 0.28 -10.02 -17.30
N VAL A 652 0.74 -11.17 -17.77
CA VAL A 652 2.18 -11.40 -17.98
C VAL A 652 2.60 -10.90 -19.36
N PRO A 653 3.75 -10.20 -19.48
CA PRO A 653 4.29 -9.80 -20.77
C PRO A 653 4.61 -11.00 -21.65
N LEU A 654 4.07 -10.99 -22.86
CA LEU A 654 4.28 -12.02 -23.86
C LEU A 654 5.50 -11.71 -24.72
N ILE A 655 6.08 -12.73 -25.35
CA ILE A 655 7.20 -12.54 -26.29
C ILE A 655 6.76 -11.71 -27.49
N ASN A 656 5.53 -11.83 -27.96
CA ASN A 656 5.04 -11.04 -29.10
C ASN A 656 3.67 -10.45 -28.79
N PRO A 657 3.59 -9.35 -28.02
CA PRO A 657 2.31 -8.73 -27.67
C PRO A 657 1.60 -8.18 -28.92
N GLN A 658 0.27 -8.22 -28.95
CA GLN A 658 -0.55 -7.65 -30.03
C GLN A 658 -1.58 -6.69 -29.44
N ALA A 659 -1.76 -5.54 -30.08
CA ALA A 659 -2.79 -4.58 -29.69
C ALA A 659 -4.20 -5.20 -29.91
N PRO A 660 -5.19 -4.87 -29.08
CA PRO A 660 -6.54 -5.41 -29.22
C PRO A 660 -7.22 -4.85 -30.48
N TRP A 661 -7.94 -5.71 -31.22
CA TRP A 661 -8.81 -5.26 -32.32
C TRP A 661 -9.88 -4.28 -31.83
N VAL A 662 -10.49 -4.59 -30.68
CA VAL A 662 -11.48 -3.74 -30.01
C VAL A 662 -10.81 -3.09 -28.80
N GLY A 663 -10.40 -1.84 -28.94
CA GLY A 663 -9.82 -1.02 -27.87
C GLY A 663 -10.81 0.02 -27.35
N THR A 664 -10.35 0.88 -26.45
CA THR A 664 -11.11 2.00 -25.89
C THR A 664 -10.53 3.37 -26.27
N GLY A 665 -9.28 3.40 -26.75
CA GLY A 665 -8.49 4.61 -26.98
C GLY A 665 -7.65 5.02 -25.75
N MET A 666 -7.89 4.41 -24.59
CA MET A 666 -7.11 4.65 -23.37
C MET A 666 -5.74 3.95 -23.40
N GLU A 667 -5.58 2.95 -24.28
CA GLU A 667 -4.38 2.12 -24.39
C GLU A 667 -3.14 2.93 -24.78
N TYR A 668 -3.28 3.92 -25.67
CA TYR A 668 -2.18 4.79 -26.09
C TYR A 668 -1.68 5.66 -24.93
N LYS A 669 -2.60 6.37 -24.26
CA LYS A 669 -2.25 7.27 -23.15
C LYS A 669 -1.68 6.50 -21.96
N SER A 670 -2.22 5.32 -21.68
CA SER A 670 -1.74 4.43 -20.61
C SER A 670 -0.33 3.93 -20.89
N ALA A 671 -0.02 3.54 -22.13
CA ALA A 671 1.31 3.11 -22.52
C ALA A 671 2.32 4.26 -22.41
N HIS A 672 1.98 5.43 -22.96
CA HIS A 672 2.81 6.62 -22.96
C HIS A 672 3.16 7.08 -21.53
N ASP A 673 2.16 7.23 -20.65
CA ASP A 673 2.38 7.78 -19.30
C ASP A 673 2.86 6.73 -18.27
N SER A 674 2.83 5.42 -18.60
CA SER A 674 3.33 4.37 -17.70
C SER A 674 4.81 4.54 -17.32
N GLY A 675 5.59 5.16 -18.23
CA GLY A 675 7.04 5.28 -18.15
C GLY A 675 7.79 4.08 -18.74
N ALA A 676 7.09 3.07 -19.27
CA ALA A 676 7.73 1.88 -19.83
C ALA A 676 8.13 2.00 -21.31
N ALA A 677 7.41 2.84 -22.05
CA ALA A 677 7.82 3.29 -23.37
C ALA A 677 9.02 4.25 -23.28
N LEU A 678 9.90 4.20 -24.27
CA LEU A 678 11.00 5.15 -24.41
C LEU A 678 10.52 6.35 -25.20
N LEU A 679 10.44 7.52 -24.57
CA LEU A 679 9.90 8.74 -25.19
C LEU A 679 11.01 9.68 -25.68
N CYS A 680 10.73 10.39 -26.76
CA CYS A 680 11.62 11.40 -27.31
C CYS A 680 11.64 12.67 -26.44
N LYS A 681 12.83 13.17 -26.09
CA LYS A 681 13.00 14.35 -25.22
C LYS A 681 12.94 15.67 -26.00
N HIS A 682 13.37 15.67 -27.25
CA HIS A 682 13.45 16.85 -28.11
C HIS A 682 13.14 16.50 -29.55
N ASP A 683 12.55 17.45 -30.27
CA ASP A 683 12.26 17.30 -31.69
C ASP A 683 13.55 17.06 -32.50
N GLY A 684 13.47 16.18 -33.50
CA GLY A 684 14.61 15.87 -34.35
C GLY A 684 14.34 14.79 -35.38
N VAL A 685 15.43 14.35 -36.01
CA VAL A 685 15.42 13.28 -37.03
C VAL A 685 16.24 12.10 -36.52
N VAL A 686 15.68 10.90 -36.66
CA VAL A 686 16.34 9.65 -36.28
C VAL A 686 17.52 9.40 -37.23
N GLU A 687 18.74 9.41 -36.68
CA GLU A 687 19.99 9.24 -37.44
C GLU A 687 20.53 7.80 -37.33
N TYR A 688 20.21 7.09 -36.25
CA TYR A 688 20.64 5.72 -36.02
C TYR A 688 19.63 4.97 -35.14
N VAL A 689 19.35 3.71 -35.49
CA VAL A 689 18.50 2.80 -34.73
C VAL A 689 19.10 1.40 -34.79
N ASP A 690 19.32 0.80 -33.63
CA ASP A 690 19.51 -0.64 -33.49
C ASP A 690 18.71 -1.19 -32.30
N ALA A 691 18.89 -2.46 -31.96
CA ALA A 691 18.14 -3.11 -30.89
C ALA A 691 18.49 -2.61 -29.47
N SER A 692 19.59 -1.87 -29.30
CA SER A 692 20.18 -1.44 -28.03
C SER A 692 20.25 0.08 -27.85
N GLU A 693 20.28 0.86 -28.91
CA GLU A 693 20.36 2.32 -28.85
C GLU A 693 19.64 3.00 -30.02
N ILE A 694 19.14 4.20 -29.74
CA ILE A 694 18.51 5.10 -30.71
C ILE A 694 19.20 6.46 -30.61
N ARG A 695 19.54 7.07 -31.76
CA ARG A 695 20.15 8.40 -31.81
C ARG A 695 19.30 9.37 -32.62
N VAL A 696 18.92 10.48 -32.00
CA VAL A 696 18.08 11.52 -32.59
C VAL A 696 18.89 12.80 -32.74
N ARG A 697 19.01 13.29 -33.98
CA ARG A 697 19.69 14.55 -34.31
C ARG A 697 18.67 15.69 -34.19
N ARG A 698 18.92 16.62 -33.29
CA ARG A 698 18.12 17.84 -33.15
C ARG A 698 18.39 18.81 -34.28
N ASP A 699 17.48 19.75 -34.51
CA ASP A 699 17.63 20.83 -35.49
C ASP A 699 18.87 21.72 -35.24
N ASN A 700 19.31 21.83 -33.99
CA ASN A 700 20.52 22.58 -33.60
C ASN A 700 21.84 21.80 -33.81
N GLY A 701 21.78 20.57 -34.31
CA GLY A 701 22.93 19.70 -34.55
C GLY A 701 23.36 18.82 -33.37
N ALA A 702 22.79 19.01 -32.17
CA ALA A 702 23.05 18.14 -31.02
C ALA A 702 22.48 16.74 -31.25
N LEU A 703 23.15 15.73 -30.69
CA LEU A 703 22.78 14.33 -30.82
C LEU A 703 22.30 13.78 -29.48
N ASP A 704 21.03 13.43 -29.40
CA ASP A 704 20.47 12.75 -28.23
C ASP A 704 20.64 11.25 -28.40
N LYS A 705 21.24 10.61 -27.40
CA LYS A 705 21.40 9.16 -27.32
C LYS A 705 20.41 8.59 -26.31
N TYR A 706 19.68 7.56 -26.73
CA TYR A 706 18.76 6.82 -25.90
C TYR A 706 19.16 5.35 -25.84
N ASP A 707 19.30 4.79 -24.64
CA ASP A 707 19.62 3.38 -24.43
C ASP A 707 18.32 2.57 -24.29
N VAL A 708 18.21 1.48 -25.05
CA VAL A 708 17.05 0.59 -25.11
C VAL A 708 17.27 -0.59 -24.16
N THR A 709 16.37 -0.77 -23.20
CA THR A 709 16.50 -1.81 -22.17
C THR A 709 16.20 -3.21 -22.75
N LYS A 710 17.10 -4.18 -22.56
CA LYS A 710 16.94 -5.57 -23.05
C LYS A 710 16.96 -6.58 -21.91
N PHE A 711 16.01 -7.52 -21.94
CA PHE A 711 15.90 -8.67 -21.03
C PHE A 711 16.19 -8.34 -19.56
N ARG A 712 15.75 -7.18 -19.08
CA ARG A 712 15.91 -6.81 -17.67
C ARG A 712 14.90 -7.57 -16.83
N ARG A 713 15.30 -8.05 -15.66
CA ARG A 713 14.39 -8.64 -14.66
C ARG A 713 13.51 -7.54 -14.04
N SER A 714 12.20 -7.75 -13.98
CA SER A 714 11.29 -6.91 -13.17
C SER A 714 11.21 -7.40 -11.73
N ASN A 715 10.65 -6.60 -10.82
CA ASN A 715 10.43 -7.02 -9.43
C ASN A 715 9.62 -8.33 -9.30
N SER A 716 8.70 -8.60 -10.25
CA SER A 716 7.87 -9.81 -10.29
C SER A 716 8.54 -10.99 -11.02
N GLY A 717 9.82 -10.87 -11.41
CA GLY A 717 10.55 -11.89 -12.16
C GLY A 717 10.17 -11.99 -13.64
N THR A 718 9.40 -11.04 -14.18
CA THR A 718 9.06 -11.01 -15.62
C THR A 718 10.13 -10.30 -16.44
N SER A 719 10.15 -10.53 -17.76
CA SER A 719 11.08 -9.84 -18.66
C SER A 719 10.59 -8.44 -19.03
N TYR A 720 11.40 -7.44 -18.69
CA TYR A 720 11.27 -6.05 -19.11
C TYR A 720 12.15 -5.81 -20.34
N ASN A 721 11.55 -5.81 -21.52
CA ASN A 721 12.26 -5.75 -22.79
C ASN A 721 11.65 -4.70 -23.71
N GLN A 722 12.48 -3.73 -24.14
CA GLN A 722 12.08 -2.68 -25.05
C GLN A 722 12.43 -3.01 -26.52
N ARG A 723 11.63 -2.48 -27.44
CA ARG A 723 11.77 -2.67 -28.89
C ARG A 723 11.62 -1.35 -29.64
N PRO A 724 12.63 -0.91 -30.40
CA PRO A 724 12.51 0.28 -31.24
C PRO A 724 11.35 0.14 -32.23
N ILE A 725 10.55 1.19 -32.39
CA ILE A 725 9.48 1.26 -33.39
C ILE A 725 9.80 2.22 -34.54
N VAL A 726 10.66 3.21 -34.28
CA VAL A 726 11.02 4.23 -35.27
C VAL A 726 11.99 3.71 -36.33
N HIS A 727 11.97 4.34 -37.50
CA HIS A 727 12.83 4.01 -38.62
C HIS A 727 13.91 5.07 -38.87
N LEU A 728 14.99 4.67 -39.54
CA LEU A 728 16.06 5.58 -39.96
C LEU A 728 15.50 6.70 -40.86
N GLY A 729 15.77 7.96 -40.50
CA GLY A 729 15.31 9.14 -41.24
C GLY A 729 13.90 9.61 -40.87
N GLU A 730 13.25 8.97 -39.91
CA GLU A 730 11.94 9.40 -39.40
C GLU A 730 12.05 10.71 -38.59
N LYS A 731 11.06 11.59 -38.75
CA LYS A 731 10.94 12.82 -37.95
C LYS A 731 10.15 12.54 -36.69
N VAL A 732 10.77 12.82 -35.55
CA VAL A 732 10.19 12.60 -34.22
C VAL A 732 10.03 13.94 -33.50
N GLU A 733 8.95 14.05 -32.74
CA GLU A 733 8.60 15.21 -31.92
C GLU A 733 8.76 14.82 -30.45
N LYS A 734 8.94 15.82 -29.58
CA LYS A 734 9.00 15.63 -28.14
C LYS A 734 7.73 14.92 -27.66
N GLY A 735 7.92 13.80 -26.95
CA GLY A 735 6.84 12.94 -26.48
C GLY A 735 6.51 11.77 -27.39
N ASP A 736 7.04 11.69 -28.62
CA ASP A 736 6.84 10.52 -29.45
C ASP A 736 7.49 9.27 -28.85
N THR A 737 6.80 8.14 -28.97
CA THR A 737 7.35 6.82 -28.59
C THR A 737 8.43 6.40 -29.59
N LEU A 738 9.66 6.27 -29.11
CA LEU A 738 10.81 5.77 -29.88
C LEU A 738 10.91 4.24 -29.81
N ALA A 739 10.61 3.67 -28.65
CA ALA A 739 10.61 2.23 -28.42
C ALA A 739 9.46 1.80 -27.51
N ASP A 740 8.82 0.69 -27.86
CA ASP A 740 7.79 0.02 -27.06
C ASP A 740 8.40 -0.68 -25.86
N GLY A 741 7.69 -0.67 -24.73
CA GLY A 741 8.02 -1.42 -23.52
C GLY A 741 7.49 -2.86 -23.51
N PRO A 742 7.56 -3.56 -22.35
CA PRO A 742 6.86 -4.83 -22.18
C PRO A 742 5.35 -4.64 -22.35
N SER A 743 4.67 -5.60 -23.00
CA SER A 743 3.22 -5.56 -23.25
C SER A 743 2.75 -4.30 -24.00
N MET A 744 3.50 -3.88 -25.03
CA MET A 744 3.15 -2.77 -25.92
C MET A 744 3.33 -3.15 -27.38
N GLU A 745 2.55 -2.53 -28.27
CA GLU A 745 2.70 -2.65 -29.72
C GLU A 745 2.31 -1.34 -30.44
N GLN A 746 3.27 -0.74 -31.15
CA GLN A 746 3.13 0.52 -31.87
C GLN A 746 2.65 1.68 -30.99
N GLY A 747 3.17 1.78 -29.76
CA GLY A 747 2.83 2.83 -28.80
C GLY A 747 1.52 2.63 -28.03
N GLU A 748 0.81 1.51 -28.22
CA GLU A 748 -0.38 1.16 -27.44
C GLU A 748 -0.15 0.01 -26.46
N MET A 749 -0.93 -0.03 -25.39
CA MET A 749 -0.97 -1.17 -24.46
C MET A 749 -1.47 -2.46 -25.15
N ALA A 750 -0.68 -3.53 -25.01
CA ALA A 750 -0.90 -4.84 -25.60
C ALA A 750 -0.65 -5.95 -24.57
N LEU A 751 -1.58 -6.09 -23.61
CA LEU A 751 -1.52 -7.04 -22.49
C LEU A 751 -1.75 -8.52 -22.84
N GLY A 752 -2.20 -8.86 -24.05
CA GLY A 752 -2.75 -10.16 -24.39
C GLY A 752 -2.71 -10.44 -25.89
N GLN A 753 -3.65 -11.26 -26.36
CA GLN A 753 -3.72 -11.72 -27.75
C GLN A 753 -5.16 -11.74 -28.25
N ASN A 754 -5.32 -11.50 -29.55
CA ASN A 754 -6.59 -11.63 -30.25
C ASN A 754 -6.77 -13.08 -30.70
N VAL A 755 -7.76 -13.79 -30.13
CA VAL A 755 -7.98 -15.23 -30.41
C VAL A 755 -9.41 -15.50 -30.88
N LEU A 756 -9.56 -16.51 -31.73
CA LEU A 756 -10.88 -16.95 -32.22
C LEU A 756 -11.58 -17.80 -31.16
N VAL A 757 -12.65 -17.26 -30.57
CA VAL A 757 -13.40 -17.88 -29.49
C VAL A 757 -14.75 -18.40 -29.98
N GLY A 758 -15.14 -19.60 -29.54
CA GLY A 758 -16.50 -20.14 -29.71
C GLY A 758 -17.20 -20.35 -28.37
N PHE A 759 -18.43 -19.88 -28.24
CA PHE A 759 -19.28 -20.13 -27.06
C PHE A 759 -20.09 -21.42 -27.24
N MET A 760 -19.58 -22.54 -26.75
CA MET A 760 -20.23 -23.85 -26.80
C MET A 760 -19.72 -24.77 -25.69
N THR A 761 -20.48 -25.78 -25.31
CA THR A 761 -20.03 -26.82 -24.37
C THR A 761 -19.32 -27.95 -25.11
N TRP A 762 -18.23 -28.48 -24.55
CA TRP A 762 -17.44 -29.54 -25.18
C TRP A 762 -17.00 -30.61 -24.19
N GLU A 763 -17.64 -31.80 -24.25
CA GLU A 763 -17.25 -33.02 -23.53
C GLU A 763 -16.98 -32.84 -22.01
N GLY A 764 -17.58 -31.81 -21.40
CA GLY A 764 -17.33 -31.44 -19.99
C GLY A 764 -15.97 -30.81 -19.69
N TYR A 765 -15.08 -30.64 -20.69
CA TYR A 765 -13.76 -30.03 -20.45
C TYR A 765 -13.84 -28.54 -20.14
N ASN A 766 -14.88 -27.85 -20.59
CA ASN A 766 -15.18 -26.48 -20.21
C ASN A 766 -16.33 -26.37 -19.21
N TYR A 767 -16.50 -27.39 -18.35
CA TYR A 767 -17.44 -27.33 -17.25
C TYR A 767 -17.08 -26.17 -16.29
N GLU A 768 -18.11 -25.50 -15.78
CA GLU A 768 -17.99 -24.23 -15.04
C GLU A 768 -17.17 -23.19 -15.82
N ASP A 769 -15.96 -22.89 -15.35
CA ASP A 769 -15.08 -21.83 -15.84
C ASP A 769 -13.81 -22.38 -16.51
N ALA A 770 -13.76 -23.68 -16.76
CA ALA A 770 -12.62 -24.28 -17.43
C ALA A 770 -12.53 -23.83 -18.90
N ILE A 771 -11.30 -23.70 -19.40
CA ILE A 771 -11.00 -23.22 -20.76
C ILE A 771 -10.32 -24.33 -21.54
N ILE A 772 -10.83 -24.59 -22.74
CA ILE A 772 -10.20 -25.49 -23.71
C ILE A 772 -9.51 -24.64 -24.76
N MET A 773 -8.31 -25.06 -25.17
CA MET A 773 -7.54 -24.33 -26.16
C MET A 773 -6.92 -25.22 -27.23
N SER A 774 -6.70 -24.63 -28.40
CA SER A 774 -6.01 -25.28 -29.51
C SER A 774 -4.50 -25.37 -29.27
N ARG A 775 -3.90 -26.49 -29.67
CA ARG A 775 -2.45 -26.71 -29.67
C ARG A 775 -1.70 -25.73 -30.57
N ARG A 776 -2.39 -25.08 -31.53
CA ARG A 776 -1.83 -24.00 -32.34
C ARG A 776 -1.22 -22.90 -31.45
N LEU A 777 -1.91 -22.51 -30.38
CA LEU A 777 -1.46 -21.45 -29.48
C LEU A 777 -0.13 -21.78 -28.76
N VAL A 778 0.16 -23.08 -28.56
CA VAL A 778 1.42 -23.57 -27.99
C VAL A 778 2.52 -23.69 -29.05
N LYS A 779 2.15 -24.13 -30.27
CA LYS A 779 3.09 -24.26 -31.39
C LYS A 779 3.62 -22.90 -31.86
N ASP A 780 2.72 -21.94 -32.02
CA ASP A 780 3.01 -20.59 -32.53
C ASP A 780 3.54 -19.63 -31.43
N ASP A 781 3.76 -20.13 -30.21
CA ASP A 781 4.24 -19.33 -29.07
C ASP A 781 3.37 -18.10 -28.73
N VAL A 782 2.05 -18.21 -28.94
CA VAL A 782 1.09 -17.10 -28.77
C VAL A 782 1.05 -16.59 -27.32
N TYR A 783 1.00 -17.50 -26.35
CA TYR A 783 0.97 -17.20 -24.91
C TYR A 783 2.26 -17.61 -24.19
N THR A 784 3.38 -17.35 -24.83
CA THR A 784 4.70 -17.62 -24.26
C THR A 784 5.28 -16.39 -23.59
N SER A 785 5.71 -16.54 -22.33
CA SER A 785 6.33 -15.51 -21.50
C SER A 785 7.79 -15.84 -21.18
N ILE A 786 8.57 -14.82 -20.82
CA ILE A 786 9.96 -14.97 -20.37
C ILE A 786 10.03 -14.56 -18.90
N HIS A 787 10.56 -15.46 -18.08
CA HIS A 787 10.77 -15.26 -16.65
C HIS A 787 12.27 -15.29 -16.36
N ILE A 788 12.71 -14.37 -15.50
CA ILE A 788 14.11 -14.22 -15.12
C ILE A 788 14.19 -14.31 -13.60
N GLU A 789 14.80 -15.38 -13.13
CA GLU A 789 15.09 -15.62 -11.73
C GLU A 789 16.51 -15.20 -11.40
N GLU A 790 16.70 -14.72 -10.18
CA GLU A 790 17.98 -14.22 -9.68
C GLU A 790 18.36 -15.03 -8.45
N TYR A 791 19.55 -15.64 -8.49
CA TYR A 791 20.10 -16.40 -7.40
C TYR A 791 21.43 -15.79 -6.96
N GLU A 792 21.59 -15.59 -5.67
CA GLU A 792 22.78 -14.95 -5.09
C GLU A 792 23.54 -15.91 -4.16
N SER A 793 24.87 -15.80 -4.19
CA SER A 793 25.78 -16.49 -3.28
C SER A 793 26.87 -15.52 -2.85
N GLU A 794 27.06 -15.40 -1.54
CA GLU A 794 28.07 -14.53 -0.94
C GLU A 794 29.13 -15.36 -0.20
N ALA A 795 30.37 -14.87 -0.30
CA ALA A 795 31.53 -15.35 0.44
C ALA A 795 31.79 -14.41 1.62
N ARG A 796 31.73 -14.95 2.84
CA ARG A 796 31.81 -14.18 4.09
C ARG A 796 33.04 -14.52 4.92
N ASP A 797 33.49 -13.56 5.73
CA ASP A 797 34.45 -13.82 6.80
C ASP A 797 33.75 -14.52 7.97
N THR A 798 34.16 -15.76 8.26
CA THR A 798 33.70 -16.50 9.43
C THR A 798 34.77 -16.51 10.53
N LYS A 799 34.38 -16.93 11.75
CA LYS A 799 35.33 -17.08 12.86
C LYS A 799 36.43 -18.12 12.62
N LEU A 800 36.16 -19.11 11.78
CA LEU A 800 37.06 -20.24 11.50
C LEU A 800 37.94 -20.01 10.27
N GLY A 801 37.65 -18.95 9.50
CA GLY A 801 38.30 -18.62 8.23
C GLY A 801 37.31 -17.99 7.25
N PRO A 802 37.78 -17.36 6.17
CA PRO A 802 36.91 -16.87 5.12
C PRO A 802 36.24 -18.04 4.39
N GLU A 803 35.00 -17.84 3.93
CA GLU A 803 34.39 -18.70 2.91
C GLU A 803 35.04 -18.41 1.55
N GLU A 804 35.24 -19.44 0.75
CA GLU A 804 35.88 -19.31 -0.56
C GLU A 804 34.94 -19.82 -1.66
N ILE A 805 34.84 -19.05 -2.74
CA ILE A 805 34.19 -19.48 -3.98
C ILE A 805 35.28 -20.15 -4.83
N THR A 806 35.08 -21.43 -5.12
CA THR A 806 36.08 -22.26 -5.80
C THR A 806 35.44 -23.43 -6.53
N ARG A 807 36.10 -23.89 -7.59
CA ARG A 807 35.76 -25.13 -8.31
C ARG A 807 36.10 -26.39 -7.50
N GLU A 808 37.00 -26.29 -6.52
CA GLU A 808 37.47 -27.44 -5.71
C GLU A 808 36.47 -27.82 -4.60
N ILE A 809 35.35 -28.41 -4.98
CA ILE A 809 34.26 -28.79 -4.06
C ILE A 809 34.46 -30.24 -3.56
N PRO A 810 34.38 -30.52 -2.25
CA PRO A 810 34.50 -31.88 -1.74
C PRO A 810 33.29 -32.75 -2.11
N ASN A 811 33.53 -34.03 -2.41
CA ASN A 811 32.51 -35.06 -2.65
C ASN A 811 31.60 -34.81 -3.87
N VAL A 812 32.06 -33.98 -4.82
CA VAL A 812 31.36 -33.72 -6.09
C VAL A 812 32.18 -34.34 -7.24
N GLY A 813 31.52 -35.10 -8.11
CA GLY A 813 32.16 -35.71 -9.28
C GLY A 813 32.46 -34.71 -10.40
N GLU A 814 33.43 -35.02 -11.28
CA GLU A 814 33.84 -34.12 -12.38
C GLU A 814 32.68 -33.76 -13.34
N ASP A 815 31.74 -34.69 -13.55
CA ASP A 815 30.57 -34.47 -14.43
C ASP A 815 29.70 -33.30 -13.95
N ALA A 816 29.53 -33.13 -12.64
CA ALA A 816 28.75 -32.05 -12.05
C ALA A 816 29.49 -30.69 -12.08
N LEU A 817 30.81 -30.70 -12.28
CA LEU A 817 31.65 -29.50 -12.37
C LEU A 817 31.87 -29.04 -13.83
N LYS A 818 31.30 -29.75 -14.81
CA LYS A 818 31.53 -29.53 -16.25
C LYS A 818 31.22 -28.10 -16.70
N ASP A 819 30.18 -27.49 -16.13
CA ASP A 819 29.67 -26.19 -16.58
C ASP A 819 30.18 -25.01 -15.74
N LEU A 820 30.87 -25.30 -14.63
CA LEU A 820 31.59 -24.30 -13.85
C LEU A 820 32.88 -23.88 -14.57
N ASP A 821 33.32 -22.65 -14.34
CA ASP A 821 34.60 -22.11 -14.79
C ASP A 821 35.75 -22.44 -13.80
N GLU A 822 36.89 -21.77 -13.94
CA GLU A 822 38.05 -21.95 -13.07
C GLU A 822 37.83 -21.34 -11.66
N MET A 823 36.98 -20.32 -11.54
CA MET A 823 36.60 -19.71 -10.26
C MET A 823 35.52 -20.52 -9.52
N GLY A 824 34.90 -21.50 -10.19
CA GLY A 824 33.80 -22.28 -9.64
C GLY A 824 32.43 -21.64 -9.87
N ILE A 825 32.29 -20.77 -10.87
CA ILE A 825 31.05 -20.09 -11.24
C ILE A 825 30.53 -20.63 -12.57
N ILE A 826 29.22 -20.80 -12.70
CA ILE A 826 28.59 -21.31 -13.92
C ILE A 826 28.82 -20.39 -15.13
N ARG A 827 29.12 -20.96 -16.30
CA ARG A 827 29.29 -20.17 -17.54
C ARG A 827 27.96 -19.64 -18.09
N ILE A 828 28.00 -18.44 -18.66
CA ILE A 828 26.86 -17.85 -19.37
C ILE A 828 26.48 -18.71 -20.58
N GLY A 829 25.19 -18.95 -20.77
CA GLY A 829 24.62 -19.80 -21.83
C GLY A 829 24.57 -21.30 -21.51
N ALA A 830 25.01 -21.72 -20.31
CA ALA A 830 24.78 -23.09 -19.85
C ALA A 830 23.29 -23.33 -19.60
N GLU A 831 22.81 -24.52 -19.98
CA GLU A 831 21.48 -25.00 -19.62
C GLU A 831 21.59 -25.82 -18.34
N VAL A 832 20.80 -25.45 -17.34
CA VAL A 832 20.87 -26.02 -15.99
C VAL A 832 19.51 -26.57 -15.58
N GLN A 833 19.53 -27.65 -14.81
CA GLN A 833 18.36 -28.33 -14.25
C GLN A 833 18.36 -28.22 -12.73
N ASP A 834 17.26 -28.65 -12.11
CA ASP A 834 17.11 -28.66 -10.66
C ASP A 834 18.24 -29.46 -9.98
N GLY A 835 18.94 -28.83 -9.03
CA GLY A 835 20.05 -29.44 -8.29
C GLY A 835 21.45 -29.22 -8.88
N ASP A 836 21.55 -28.69 -10.10
CA ASP A 836 22.84 -28.34 -10.73
C ASP A 836 23.56 -27.22 -9.97
N LEU A 837 24.89 -27.22 -10.05
CA LEU A 837 25.75 -26.26 -9.36
C LEU A 837 25.82 -24.93 -10.12
N LEU A 838 25.50 -23.83 -9.44
CA LEU A 838 25.63 -22.48 -9.98
C LEU A 838 26.92 -21.79 -9.52
N VAL A 839 27.22 -21.90 -8.22
CA VAL A 839 28.41 -21.30 -7.62
C VAL A 839 28.97 -22.27 -6.59
N GLY A 840 30.17 -22.79 -6.86
CA GLY A 840 30.94 -23.61 -5.95
C GLY A 840 31.40 -22.79 -4.76
N LYS A 841 30.93 -23.14 -3.55
CA LYS A 841 31.30 -22.45 -2.31
C LYS A 841 31.68 -23.46 -1.23
N VAL A 842 32.80 -23.19 -0.57
CA VAL A 842 33.29 -23.99 0.55
C VAL A 842 33.39 -23.14 1.81
N THR A 843 32.87 -23.67 2.92
CA THR A 843 32.93 -23.02 4.23
C THR A 843 33.86 -23.82 5.15
N PRO A 844 34.83 -23.17 5.84
CA PRO A 844 35.68 -23.86 6.80
C PRO A 844 34.85 -24.44 7.95
N LYS A 845 35.08 -25.72 8.25
CA LYS A 845 34.40 -26.48 9.31
C LYS A 845 35.39 -26.71 10.45
N GLY A 846 34.99 -26.39 11.68
CA GLY A 846 35.75 -26.77 12.87
C GLY A 846 35.77 -28.29 13.01
N VAL A 847 36.85 -28.85 13.57
CA VAL A 847 36.93 -30.28 13.84
C VAL A 847 35.93 -30.64 14.94
N THR A 848 34.76 -31.14 14.53
CA THR A 848 33.76 -31.75 15.44
C THR A 848 34.10 -33.22 15.64
N GLU A 849 33.73 -33.81 16.79
CA GLU A 849 33.74 -35.26 16.95
C GLU A 849 32.81 -35.89 15.91
N LEU A 850 33.39 -36.65 14.97
CA LEU A 850 32.67 -37.43 13.97
C LEU A 850 31.83 -38.50 14.70
N SER A 851 30.66 -38.83 14.15
CA SER A 851 29.86 -39.94 14.68
C SER A 851 30.65 -41.25 14.60
N ALA A 852 30.28 -42.27 15.39
CA ALA A 852 30.97 -43.56 15.35
C ALA A 852 30.94 -44.19 13.95
N GLU A 853 29.83 -44.01 13.23
CA GLU A 853 29.60 -44.44 11.85
C GLU A 853 30.47 -43.65 10.87
N GLU A 854 30.51 -42.32 10.96
CA GLU A 854 31.37 -41.49 10.11
C GLU A 854 32.84 -41.80 10.34
N ARG A 855 33.27 -42.00 11.60
CA ARG A 855 34.64 -42.44 11.93
C ARG A 855 34.98 -43.78 11.29
N LEU A 856 34.06 -44.74 11.33
CA LEU A 856 34.25 -46.04 10.70
C LEU A 856 34.36 -45.91 9.18
N LEU A 857 33.49 -45.12 8.55
CA LEU A 857 33.54 -44.85 7.10
C LEU A 857 34.88 -44.21 6.71
N HIS A 858 35.34 -43.20 7.47
CA HIS A 858 36.65 -42.58 7.26
C HIS A 858 37.80 -43.59 7.39
N ALA A 859 37.74 -44.50 8.38
CA ALA A 859 38.74 -45.54 8.56
C ALA A 859 38.75 -46.58 7.41
N ILE A 860 37.58 -46.90 6.85
CA ILE A 860 37.44 -47.85 5.74
C ILE A 860 37.92 -47.24 4.42
N PHE A 861 37.50 -46.00 4.11
CA PHE A 861 37.78 -45.35 2.83
C PHE A 861 39.11 -44.60 2.78
N GLY A 862 39.79 -44.43 3.93
CA GLY A 862 41.08 -43.73 4.00
C GLY A 862 40.99 -42.24 3.67
N GLU A 863 39.78 -41.66 3.71
CA GLU A 863 39.55 -40.25 3.45
C GLU A 863 40.05 -39.43 4.64
N LYS A 864 40.96 -38.47 4.38
CA LYS A 864 41.34 -37.48 5.39
C LYS A 864 40.10 -36.66 5.76
N ALA A 865 39.91 -36.38 7.05
CA ALA A 865 38.91 -35.41 7.50
C ALA A 865 39.20 -34.08 6.80
N ARG A 866 38.31 -33.68 5.88
CA ARG A 866 38.46 -32.43 5.13
C ARG A 866 38.04 -31.28 6.03
N GLU A 867 38.81 -30.19 5.99
CA GLU A 867 38.63 -29.02 6.85
C GLU A 867 37.50 -28.08 6.37
N VAL A 868 36.86 -28.40 5.24
CA VAL A 868 35.83 -27.56 4.58
C VAL A 868 34.57 -28.36 4.24
N ARG A 869 33.42 -27.68 4.24
CA ARG A 869 32.10 -28.23 3.87
C ARG A 869 31.57 -27.54 2.60
N ASP A 870 30.90 -28.31 1.74
CA ASP A 870 30.13 -27.79 0.60
C ASP A 870 28.93 -26.96 1.07
N THR A 871 28.91 -25.68 0.69
CA THR A 871 27.81 -24.73 0.89
C THR A 871 27.44 -24.03 -0.44
N SER A 872 27.70 -24.72 -1.56
CA SER A 872 27.50 -24.23 -2.92
C SER A 872 26.05 -23.85 -3.20
N LEU A 873 25.89 -22.85 -4.06
CA LEU A 873 24.59 -22.47 -4.61
C LEU A 873 24.18 -23.48 -5.68
N ARG A 874 22.98 -24.05 -5.52
CA ARG A 874 22.37 -24.99 -6.46
C ARG A 874 21.06 -24.43 -6.99
N VAL A 875 20.70 -24.85 -8.20
CA VAL A 875 19.39 -24.51 -8.78
C VAL A 875 18.28 -25.10 -7.90
N PRO A 876 17.32 -24.30 -7.41
CA PRO A 876 16.21 -24.82 -6.62
C PRO A 876 15.21 -25.60 -7.50
N HIS A 877 14.32 -26.35 -6.87
CA HIS A 877 13.27 -27.08 -7.59
C HIS A 877 12.37 -26.16 -8.42
N GLY A 878 12.19 -26.46 -9.70
CA GLY A 878 11.49 -25.64 -10.69
C GLY A 878 12.29 -24.44 -11.21
N GLY A 879 13.57 -24.34 -10.85
CA GLY A 879 14.46 -23.23 -11.20
C GLY A 879 15.26 -23.43 -12.49
N GLY A 880 15.23 -24.61 -13.10
CA GLY A 880 15.98 -24.93 -14.32
C GLY A 880 15.73 -23.97 -15.50
N GLY A 881 16.74 -23.74 -16.32
CA GLY A 881 16.69 -22.78 -17.44
C GLY A 881 18.04 -22.53 -18.07
N ILE A 882 18.18 -21.42 -18.79
CA ILE A 882 19.46 -21.00 -19.39
C ILE A 882 20.07 -19.90 -18.54
N VAL A 883 21.37 -19.99 -18.24
CA VAL A 883 22.10 -18.91 -17.57
C VAL A 883 22.22 -17.72 -18.53
N HIS A 884 21.54 -16.62 -18.22
CA HIS A 884 21.50 -15.43 -19.04
C HIS A 884 22.68 -14.50 -18.79
N ASP A 885 22.98 -14.26 -17.51
CA ASP A 885 24.02 -13.32 -17.08
C ASP A 885 24.57 -13.72 -15.70
N VAL A 886 25.81 -13.33 -15.42
CA VAL A 886 26.47 -13.54 -14.14
C VAL A 886 27.19 -12.26 -13.72
N LYS A 887 26.85 -11.74 -12.54
CA LYS A 887 27.45 -10.52 -11.98
C LYS A 887 28.26 -10.86 -10.75
N ILE A 888 29.50 -10.36 -10.73
CA ILE A 888 30.45 -10.59 -9.64
C ILE A 888 30.79 -9.23 -9.04
N PHE A 889 30.57 -9.09 -7.74
CA PHE A 889 30.92 -7.90 -6.97
C PHE A 889 32.00 -8.26 -5.97
N THR A 890 33.04 -7.44 -5.88
CA THR A 890 34.16 -7.70 -4.97
C THR A 890 34.51 -6.45 -4.17
N ARG A 891 34.83 -6.64 -2.89
CA ARG A 891 35.24 -5.53 -2.01
C ARG A 891 36.53 -4.88 -2.52
N GLU A 892 37.41 -5.65 -3.14
CA GLU A 892 38.67 -5.18 -3.71
C GLU A 892 38.47 -4.23 -4.90
N ALA A 893 37.42 -4.45 -5.71
CA ALA A 893 37.06 -3.58 -6.82
C ALA A 893 36.41 -2.25 -6.39
N GLY A 894 36.13 -2.07 -5.09
CA GLY A 894 35.48 -0.88 -4.53
C GLY A 894 33.95 -0.94 -4.53
N ASP A 895 33.36 -2.13 -4.75
CA ASP A 895 31.91 -2.32 -4.66
C ASP A 895 31.41 -2.21 -3.21
N GLU A 896 30.20 -1.66 -3.04
CA GLU A 896 29.56 -1.51 -1.74
C GLU A 896 28.93 -2.83 -1.27
N LEU A 897 29.73 -3.68 -0.61
CA LEU A 897 29.27 -4.94 -0.03
C LEU A 897 28.96 -4.84 1.47
N SER A 898 27.98 -5.62 1.92
CA SER A 898 27.62 -5.78 3.34
C SER A 898 28.86 -6.08 4.21
N PRO A 899 28.97 -5.54 5.44
CA PRO A 899 30.12 -5.77 6.30
C PRO A 899 30.38 -7.27 6.51
N GLY A 900 31.63 -7.70 6.29
CA GLY A 900 32.04 -9.11 6.39
C GLY A 900 31.80 -9.95 5.13
N VAL A 901 31.24 -9.37 4.06
CA VAL A 901 31.17 -10.00 2.73
C VAL A 901 32.37 -9.55 1.90
N ASN A 902 33.08 -10.51 1.32
CA ASN A 902 34.26 -10.28 0.47
C ASN A 902 33.91 -10.27 -1.01
N MET A 903 33.08 -11.23 -1.42
CA MET A 903 32.62 -11.42 -2.80
C MET A 903 31.14 -11.80 -2.81
N LEU A 904 30.40 -11.26 -3.77
CA LEU A 904 29.00 -11.60 -4.03
C LEU A 904 28.88 -11.98 -5.52
N VAL A 905 28.34 -13.16 -5.78
CA VAL A 905 28.07 -13.66 -7.13
C VAL A 905 26.56 -13.77 -7.31
N ARG A 906 26.04 -13.20 -8.39
CA ARG A 906 24.65 -13.29 -8.80
C ARG A 906 24.54 -13.98 -10.14
N VAL A 907 23.65 -14.94 -10.23
CA VAL A 907 23.38 -15.71 -11.44
C VAL A 907 21.94 -15.47 -11.85
N TYR A 908 21.74 -15.01 -13.09
CA TYR A 908 20.43 -14.80 -13.67
C TYR A 908 20.08 -15.99 -14.56
N ILE A 909 18.98 -16.69 -14.24
CA ILE A 909 18.48 -17.82 -15.03
C ILE A 909 17.21 -17.36 -15.75
N VAL A 910 17.19 -17.56 -17.07
CA VAL A 910 16.03 -17.25 -17.91
C VAL A 910 15.28 -18.52 -18.28
N GLN A 911 13.95 -18.44 -18.17
CA GLN A 911 13.02 -19.51 -18.52
C GLN A 911 12.01 -19.00 -19.55
N LYS A 912 11.85 -19.74 -20.64
CA LYS A 912 10.78 -19.53 -21.62
C LYS A 912 9.58 -20.41 -21.25
N ARG A 913 8.51 -19.80 -20.73
CA ARG A 913 7.33 -20.51 -20.26
C ARG A 913 6.19 -20.42 -21.28
N LYS A 914 5.88 -21.55 -21.91
CA LYS A 914 4.68 -21.70 -22.76
C LYS A 914 3.42 -21.75 -21.91
N ILE A 915 2.26 -21.75 -22.56
CA ILE A 915 0.97 -21.99 -21.89
C ILE A 915 0.81 -23.49 -21.63
N HIS A 916 0.40 -23.85 -20.41
CA HIS A 916 0.19 -25.24 -19.99
C HIS A 916 -1.21 -25.46 -19.39
N GLU A 917 -1.60 -26.73 -19.28
CA GLU A 917 -2.80 -27.12 -18.53
C GLU A 917 -2.59 -26.75 -17.04
N GLY A 918 -3.59 -26.10 -16.44
CA GLY A 918 -3.50 -25.54 -15.10
C GLY A 918 -3.17 -24.04 -15.06
N ASP A 919 -2.70 -23.44 -16.15
CA ASP A 919 -2.48 -21.99 -16.20
C ASP A 919 -3.80 -21.22 -16.18
N LYS A 920 -3.78 -20.04 -15.56
CA LYS A 920 -4.96 -19.19 -15.45
C LYS A 920 -4.99 -18.12 -16.56
N MET A 921 -6.12 -18.06 -17.26
CA MET A 921 -6.41 -17.08 -18.30
C MET A 921 -7.61 -16.21 -17.89
N ALA A 922 -7.71 -15.03 -18.47
CA ALA A 922 -8.88 -14.18 -18.33
C ALA A 922 -9.12 -13.31 -19.56
N GLY A 923 -10.36 -12.86 -19.76
CA GLY A 923 -10.67 -11.70 -20.60
C GLY A 923 -10.74 -10.41 -19.78
N ARG A 924 -11.12 -9.30 -20.43
CA ARG A 924 -11.27 -7.98 -19.80
C ARG A 924 -12.55 -7.84 -18.96
N HIS A 925 -13.52 -8.72 -19.14
CA HIS A 925 -14.88 -8.64 -18.58
C HIS A 925 -15.10 -9.50 -17.32
N GLY A 926 -14.05 -9.72 -16.53
CA GLY A 926 -14.13 -10.54 -15.32
C GLY A 926 -14.33 -12.05 -15.55
N ASN A 927 -14.20 -12.51 -16.80
CA ASN A 927 -14.29 -13.90 -17.22
C ASN A 927 -12.92 -14.59 -17.05
N LYS A 928 -12.74 -15.28 -15.91
CA LYS A 928 -11.52 -16.01 -15.56
C LYS A 928 -11.73 -17.51 -15.71
N GLY A 929 -10.68 -18.23 -16.07
CA GLY A 929 -10.72 -19.68 -16.20
C GLY A 929 -9.34 -20.31 -16.15
N VAL A 930 -9.30 -21.59 -15.83
CA VAL A 930 -8.08 -22.41 -15.85
C VAL A 930 -8.09 -23.23 -17.12
N VAL A 931 -6.95 -23.33 -17.79
CA VAL A 931 -6.79 -24.20 -18.96
C VAL A 931 -6.92 -25.65 -18.52
N SER A 932 -8.01 -26.31 -18.92
CA SER A 932 -8.26 -27.71 -18.55
C SER A 932 -7.68 -28.69 -19.55
N ARG A 933 -7.67 -28.33 -20.83
CA ARG A 933 -7.18 -29.20 -21.90
C ARG A 933 -6.63 -28.43 -23.09
N ILE A 934 -5.48 -28.88 -23.59
CA ILE A 934 -4.91 -28.42 -24.86
C ILE A 934 -5.16 -29.46 -25.95
N MET A 935 -6.12 -29.17 -26.82
CA MET A 935 -6.58 -30.09 -27.86
C MET A 935 -5.76 -29.97 -29.15
N PRO A 936 -5.53 -31.09 -29.89
CA PRO A 936 -4.99 -31.03 -31.24
C PRO A 936 -5.83 -30.13 -32.16
N GLU A 937 -5.21 -29.53 -33.18
CA GLU A 937 -5.88 -28.59 -34.08
C GLU A 937 -6.97 -29.27 -34.90
N GLU A 938 -6.73 -30.51 -35.29
CA GLU A 938 -7.65 -31.35 -36.07
C GLU A 938 -8.92 -31.75 -35.30
N ASP A 939 -8.86 -31.79 -33.97
CA ASP A 939 -10.01 -32.11 -33.11
C ASP A 939 -10.86 -30.88 -32.77
N MET A 940 -10.33 -29.67 -32.99
CA MET A 940 -11.03 -28.44 -32.66
C MET A 940 -12.20 -28.22 -33.62
N PRO A 941 -13.35 -27.74 -33.14
CA PRO A 941 -14.41 -27.27 -34.03
C PRO A 941 -13.89 -26.23 -35.01
N PHE A 942 -14.28 -26.34 -36.28
CA PHE A 942 -13.77 -25.46 -37.34
C PHE A 942 -14.89 -24.78 -38.10
N LEU A 943 -14.56 -23.60 -38.63
CA LEU A 943 -15.43 -22.77 -39.47
C LEU A 943 -15.59 -23.37 -40.88
N PRO A 944 -16.61 -22.95 -41.66
CA PRO A 944 -16.84 -23.48 -43.01
C PRO A 944 -15.68 -23.25 -43.99
N ASP A 945 -14.76 -22.32 -43.69
CA ASP A 945 -13.54 -22.04 -44.45
C ASP A 945 -12.37 -22.97 -44.08
N GLY A 946 -12.56 -23.87 -43.11
CA GLY A 946 -11.54 -24.78 -42.60
C GLY A 946 -10.73 -24.23 -41.42
N THR A 947 -10.99 -23.00 -40.97
CA THR A 947 -10.24 -22.40 -39.86
C THR A 947 -10.70 -22.99 -38.51
N PRO A 948 -9.84 -23.66 -37.75
CA PRO A 948 -10.19 -24.13 -36.40
C PRO A 948 -10.31 -22.96 -35.43
N ILE A 949 -11.22 -23.06 -34.45
CA ILE A 949 -11.29 -22.09 -33.35
C ILE A 949 -10.10 -22.26 -32.39
N ASP A 950 -9.69 -21.18 -31.73
CA ASP A 950 -8.55 -21.18 -30.83
C ASP A 950 -8.95 -21.56 -29.39
N ILE A 951 -10.07 -21.04 -28.91
CA ILE A 951 -10.54 -21.23 -27.53
C ILE A 951 -12.04 -21.51 -27.51
N MET A 952 -12.47 -22.44 -26.64
CA MET A 952 -13.88 -22.69 -26.36
C MET A 952 -14.23 -22.22 -24.94
N LEU A 953 -15.22 -21.32 -24.84
CA LEU A 953 -15.75 -20.84 -23.57
C LEU A 953 -17.16 -21.37 -23.32
N ASN A 954 -17.48 -21.56 -22.04
CA ASN A 954 -18.79 -22.04 -21.62
C ASN A 954 -19.84 -20.93 -21.71
N PRO A 955 -20.95 -21.11 -22.46
CA PRO A 955 -22.01 -20.10 -22.56
C PRO A 955 -22.80 -19.90 -21.26
N LEU A 956 -22.82 -20.88 -20.35
CA LEU A 956 -23.65 -20.82 -19.14
C LEU A 956 -23.21 -19.74 -18.16
N GLY A 957 -21.92 -19.41 -18.14
CA GLY A 957 -21.35 -18.41 -17.23
C GLY A 957 -21.72 -16.97 -17.58
N VAL A 958 -22.12 -16.69 -18.82
CA VAL A 958 -22.40 -15.32 -19.31
C VAL A 958 -23.68 -14.73 -18.68
N PRO A 959 -24.88 -15.34 -18.81
CA PRO A 959 -26.10 -14.76 -18.27
C PRO A 959 -26.11 -14.76 -16.73
N SER A 960 -25.46 -15.73 -16.07
CA SER A 960 -25.39 -15.78 -14.61
C SER A 960 -24.55 -14.64 -14.01
N ARG A 961 -23.64 -14.05 -14.78
CA ARG A 961 -22.67 -13.05 -14.31
C ARG A 961 -22.92 -11.66 -14.87
N MET A 962 -23.87 -11.54 -15.81
CA MET A 962 -24.26 -10.27 -16.43
C MET A 962 -23.06 -9.50 -16.98
N ASN A 963 -22.13 -10.20 -17.64
CA ASN A 963 -20.99 -9.61 -18.34
C ASN A 963 -21.15 -9.78 -19.85
N ILE A 964 -22.19 -9.12 -20.38
CA ILE A 964 -22.61 -9.21 -21.79
C ILE A 964 -21.59 -8.51 -22.70
N GLY A 965 -20.80 -7.58 -22.16
CA GLY A 965 -19.74 -6.88 -22.89
C GLY A 965 -18.79 -7.83 -23.62
N GLN A 966 -18.50 -9.01 -23.06
CA GLN A 966 -17.63 -10.01 -23.71
C GLN A 966 -18.21 -10.57 -25.02
N VAL A 967 -19.53 -10.63 -25.15
CA VAL A 967 -20.22 -11.12 -26.37
C VAL A 967 -20.28 -10.02 -27.41
N LEU A 968 -20.48 -8.77 -26.99
CA LEU A 968 -20.38 -7.60 -27.88
C LEU A 968 -18.95 -7.44 -28.40
N GLU A 969 -17.94 -7.61 -27.55
CA GLU A 969 -16.52 -7.65 -27.93
C GLU A 969 -16.26 -8.75 -28.96
N LEU A 970 -16.78 -9.98 -28.73
CA LEU A 970 -16.64 -11.11 -29.65
C LEU A 970 -17.16 -10.78 -31.06
N HIS A 971 -18.37 -10.20 -31.15
CA HIS A 971 -19.01 -9.87 -32.42
C HIS A 971 -18.29 -8.73 -33.15
N LEU A 972 -18.01 -7.63 -32.44
CA LEU A 972 -17.31 -6.49 -33.01
C LEU A 972 -15.87 -6.85 -33.40
N GLY A 973 -15.19 -7.70 -32.62
CA GLY A 973 -13.86 -8.20 -32.92
C GLY A 973 -13.83 -9.07 -34.18
N MET A 974 -14.84 -9.91 -34.39
CA MET A 974 -14.94 -10.69 -35.64
C MET A 974 -15.16 -9.79 -36.85
N ALA A 975 -16.05 -8.79 -36.74
CA ALA A 975 -16.29 -7.83 -37.81
C ALA A 975 -15.04 -6.99 -38.10
N ALA A 976 -14.34 -6.52 -37.07
CA ALA A 976 -13.08 -5.78 -37.17
C ALA A 976 -11.99 -6.60 -37.89
N ARG A 977 -11.84 -7.89 -37.54
CA ARG A 977 -10.92 -8.81 -38.22
C ARG A 977 -11.27 -8.99 -39.70
N GLN A 978 -12.55 -9.14 -40.04
CA GLN A 978 -12.99 -9.36 -41.42
C GLN A 978 -12.84 -8.11 -42.29
N LEU A 979 -13.01 -6.91 -41.70
CA LEU A 979 -12.80 -5.62 -42.36
C LEU A 979 -11.33 -5.20 -42.39
N GLY A 980 -10.47 -5.80 -41.55
CA GLY A 980 -9.05 -5.43 -41.42
C GLY A 980 -8.83 -4.08 -40.74
N ILE A 981 -9.72 -3.70 -39.81
CA ILE A 981 -9.68 -2.40 -39.12
C ILE A 981 -9.53 -2.60 -37.61
N HIS A 982 -8.84 -1.67 -36.94
CA HIS A 982 -8.90 -1.55 -35.48
C HIS A 982 -10.04 -0.62 -35.07
N VAL A 983 -10.71 -0.94 -33.98
CA VAL A 983 -11.87 -0.20 -33.47
C VAL A 983 -11.54 0.36 -32.08
N ALA A 984 -12.11 1.54 -31.78
CA ALA A 984 -12.13 2.12 -30.44
C ALA A 984 -13.59 2.34 -30.01
N THR A 985 -13.96 1.77 -28.86
CA THR A 985 -15.24 1.98 -28.19
C THR A 985 -14.98 2.56 -26.80
N PRO A 986 -14.99 3.90 -26.66
CA PRO A 986 -14.78 4.55 -25.37
C PRO A 986 -15.83 4.11 -24.33
N VAL A 987 -15.43 4.13 -23.07
CA VAL A 987 -16.31 3.77 -21.95
C VAL A 987 -17.44 4.79 -21.80
N PHE A 988 -18.69 4.31 -21.75
CA PHE A 988 -19.93 5.11 -21.66
C PHE A 988 -20.24 6.04 -22.86
N ASP A 989 -19.42 6.04 -23.93
CA ASP A 989 -19.68 6.76 -25.21
C ASP A 989 -19.22 5.89 -26.40
N GLY A 990 -19.49 4.60 -26.29
CA GLY A 990 -19.01 3.57 -27.21
C GLY A 990 -19.96 3.25 -28.36
N ALA A 991 -19.68 2.14 -29.04
CA ALA A 991 -20.54 1.59 -30.08
C ALA A 991 -21.89 1.19 -29.48
N SER A 992 -23.00 1.67 -30.06
CA SER A 992 -24.34 1.20 -29.69
C SER A 992 -24.63 -0.17 -30.31
N ASP A 993 -25.71 -0.83 -29.86
CA ASP A 993 -26.18 -2.08 -30.47
C ASP A 993 -26.36 -1.95 -31.98
N GLU A 994 -26.95 -0.84 -32.44
CA GLU A 994 -27.13 -0.54 -33.86
C GLU A 994 -25.79 -0.47 -34.61
N ASP A 995 -24.80 0.23 -34.05
CA ASP A 995 -23.46 0.37 -34.65
C ASP A 995 -22.76 -0.99 -34.77
N VAL A 996 -22.89 -1.84 -33.75
CA VAL A 996 -22.34 -3.21 -33.76
C VAL A 996 -23.00 -4.02 -34.87
N TRP A 997 -24.34 -4.03 -34.96
CA TRP A 997 -25.06 -4.79 -35.99
C TRP A 997 -24.86 -4.24 -37.41
N GLU A 998 -24.68 -2.92 -37.57
CA GLU A 998 -24.30 -2.31 -38.84
C GLU A 998 -22.89 -2.74 -39.26
N THR A 999 -21.93 -2.76 -38.33
CA THR A 999 -20.56 -3.19 -38.60
C THR A 999 -20.49 -4.68 -38.92
N VAL A 1000 -21.27 -5.52 -38.23
CA VAL A 1000 -21.45 -6.94 -38.54
C VAL A 1000 -22.01 -7.14 -39.96
N ARG A 1001 -22.97 -6.31 -40.37
CA ARG A 1001 -23.53 -6.32 -41.73
C ARG A 1001 -22.52 -5.82 -42.77
N GLU A 1002 -21.74 -4.77 -42.45
CA GLU A 1002 -20.66 -4.23 -43.29
C GLU A 1002 -19.59 -5.30 -43.55
N ALA A 1003 -19.25 -6.09 -42.53
CA ALA A 1003 -18.33 -7.22 -42.64
C ALA A 1003 -18.88 -8.39 -43.48
N GLY A 1004 -20.18 -8.40 -43.80
CA GLY A 1004 -20.82 -9.50 -44.53
C GLY A 1004 -21.11 -10.73 -43.65
N MET A 1005 -21.16 -10.56 -42.33
CA MET A 1005 -21.54 -11.60 -41.39
C MET A 1005 -23.07 -11.78 -41.35
N ALA A 1006 -23.52 -12.90 -40.78
CA ALA A 1006 -24.96 -13.14 -40.58
C ALA A 1006 -25.56 -12.12 -39.59
N SER A 1007 -26.86 -11.83 -39.75
CA SER A 1007 -27.58 -10.86 -38.91
C SER A 1007 -27.72 -11.25 -37.44
N ASP A 1008 -27.38 -12.49 -37.08
CA ASP A 1008 -27.33 -12.99 -35.71
C ASP A 1008 -25.89 -13.20 -35.22
N ALA A 1009 -24.89 -12.82 -36.02
CA ALA A 1009 -23.45 -12.96 -35.78
C ALA A 1009 -23.00 -14.39 -35.40
N LYS A 1010 -23.81 -15.40 -35.71
CA LYS A 1010 -23.50 -16.82 -35.49
C LYS A 1010 -23.00 -17.47 -36.77
N THR A 1011 -22.36 -18.62 -36.65
CA THR A 1011 -21.91 -19.42 -37.79
C THR A 1011 -22.16 -20.91 -37.54
N VAL A 1012 -22.08 -21.70 -38.61
CA VAL A 1012 -22.08 -23.16 -38.49
C VAL A 1012 -20.65 -23.58 -38.17
N LEU A 1013 -20.49 -24.38 -37.11
CA LEU A 1013 -19.24 -25.07 -36.82
C LEU A 1013 -19.39 -26.54 -37.19
N TYR A 1014 -18.27 -27.14 -37.57
CA TYR A 1014 -18.15 -28.57 -37.82
C TYR A 1014 -17.29 -29.19 -36.73
N ASP A 1015 -17.68 -30.36 -36.25
CA ASP A 1015 -16.89 -31.16 -35.33
C ASP A 1015 -15.61 -31.64 -36.03
N GLY A 1016 -14.44 -31.28 -35.51
CA GLY A 1016 -13.14 -31.68 -36.07
C GLY A 1016 -12.93 -33.20 -36.11
N ARG A 1017 -13.59 -33.96 -35.22
CA ARG A 1017 -13.41 -35.42 -35.11
C ARG A 1017 -14.26 -36.20 -36.10
N THR A 1018 -15.50 -35.77 -36.29
CA THR A 1018 -16.50 -36.49 -37.12
C THR A 1018 -16.71 -35.83 -38.48
N GLY A 1019 -16.48 -34.51 -38.59
CA GLY A 1019 -16.79 -33.69 -39.74
C GLY A 1019 -18.27 -33.31 -39.85
N GLU A 1020 -19.11 -33.70 -38.89
CA GLU A 1020 -20.54 -33.36 -38.89
C GLU A 1020 -20.76 -31.93 -38.35
N PRO A 1021 -21.72 -31.16 -38.91
CA PRO A 1021 -22.08 -29.85 -38.38
C PRO A 1021 -22.85 -29.99 -37.07
N PHE A 1022 -22.65 -29.07 -36.12
CA PHE A 1022 -23.48 -29.01 -34.91
C PHE A 1022 -24.93 -28.61 -35.22
N ASP A 1023 -25.89 -29.13 -34.45
CA ASP A 1023 -27.32 -28.85 -34.62
C ASP A 1023 -27.67 -27.35 -34.53
N GLY A 1024 -27.03 -26.65 -33.58
CA GLY A 1024 -27.22 -25.22 -33.34
C GLY A 1024 -26.07 -24.39 -33.91
N ARG A 1025 -26.41 -23.25 -34.55
CA ARG A 1025 -25.39 -22.26 -34.94
C ARG A 1025 -24.74 -21.65 -33.70
N VAL A 1026 -23.42 -21.55 -33.72
CA VAL A 1026 -22.59 -21.15 -32.58
C VAL A 1026 -22.16 -19.71 -32.74
N SER A 1027 -22.08 -18.98 -31.61
CA SER A 1027 -21.48 -17.64 -31.59
C SER A 1027 -19.96 -17.77 -31.62
N VAL A 1028 -19.35 -17.30 -32.70
CA VAL A 1028 -17.90 -17.38 -32.93
C VAL A 1028 -17.41 -16.00 -33.32
N GLY A 1029 -16.30 -15.58 -32.73
CA GLY A 1029 -15.68 -14.31 -33.06
C GLY A 1029 -14.34 -14.09 -32.37
N VAL A 1030 -13.85 -12.87 -32.39
CA VAL A 1030 -12.51 -12.56 -31.85
C VAL A 1030 -12.66 -11.87 -30.51
N MET A 1031 -12.05 -12.43 -29.47
CA MET A 1031 -11.94 -11.80 -28.16
C MET A 1031 -10.48 -11.57 -27.79
N TYR A 1032 -10.24 -10.54 -26.99
CA TYR A 1032 -8.93 -10.26 -26.44
C TYR A 1032 -8.72 -10.99 -25.11
N MET A 1033 -7.86 -12.00 -25.13
CA MET A 1033 -7.60 -12.89 -24.00
C MET A 1033 -6.19 -12.67 -23.44
N ILE A 1034 -6.07 -12.82 -22.12
CA ILE A 1034 -4.89 -12.44 -21.33
C ILE A 1034 -4.40 -13.65 -20.52
N LYS A 1035 -3.07 -13.85 -20.50
CA LYS A 1035 -2.40 -14.81 -19.62
C LYS A 1035 -2.06 -14.14 -18.29
N LEU A 1036 -2.53 -14.70 -17.17
CA LEU A 1036 -2.27 -14.15 -15.84
C LEU A 1036 -1.00 -14.76 -15.23
N ALA A 1037 -0.37 -14.03 -14.28
CA ALA A 1037 0.81 -14.47 -13.54
C ALA A 1037 0.53 -15.61 -12.52
N HIS A 1038 -0.47 -16.44 -12.79
CA HIS A 1038 -0.89 -17.57 -11.96
C HIS A 1038 -0.71 -18.85 -12.76
N MET A 1039 0.55 -19.26 -12.87
CA MET A 1039 0.96 -20.46 -13.59
C MET A 1039 0.99 -21.67 -12.67
N VAL A 1040 0.85 -22.86 -13.26
CA VAL A 1040 0.92 -24.13 -12.51
C VAL A 1040 2.33 -24.37 -11.96
N ASP A 1041 3.37 -24.02 -12.71
CA ASP A 1041 4.79 -24.23 -12.33
C ASP A 1041 5.13 -23.53 -11.00
N ASP A 1042 4.54 -22.35 -10.77
CA ASP A 1042 4.76 -21.58 -9.54
C ASP A 1042 3.97 -22.14 -8.35
N LYS A 1043 2.83 -22.79 -8.61
CA LYS A 1043 1.91 -23.26 -7.57
C LYS A 1043 2.09 -24.73 -7.20
N LEU A 1044 2.64 -25.54 -8.09
CA LEU A 1044 2.90 -26.94 -7.81
C LEU A 1044 3.99 -27.04 -6.75
N HIS A 1045 3.67 -27.74 -5.66
CA HIS A 1045 4.58 -27.99 -4.55
C HIS A 1045 4.27 -29.34 -3.92
N ALA A 1046 5.32 -30.12 -3.70
CA ALA A 1046 5.24 -31.41 -3.05
C ALA A 1046 6.40 -31.55 -2.06
N ARG A 1047 6.15 -32.27 -0.96
CA ARG A 1047 7.14 -32.56 0.07
C ARG A 1047 6.96 -33.99 0.55
N SER A 1048 8.06 -34.72 0.62
CA SER A 1048 8.17 -35.98 1.37
C SER A 1048 8.76 -35.69 2.75
N ILE A 1049 10.06 -35.38 2.80
CA ILE A 1049 10.81 -34.95 3.99
C ILE A 1049 11.45 -33.59 3.68
N GLY A 1050 11.71 -32.79 4.70
CA GLY A 1050 12.30 -31.47 4.50
C GLY A 1050 12.77 -30.86 5.81
N PRO A 1051 13.02 -29.55 5.83
CA PRO A 1051 13.42 -28.87 7.05
C PRO A 1051 12.25 -28.77 8.06
N TYR A 1052 12.65 -28.66 9.32
CA TYR A 1052 11.77 -28.59 10.49
C TYR A 1052 12.11 -27.36 11.33
N SER A 1053 11.11 -26.85 12.05
CA SER A 1053 11.26 -25.79 13.04
C SER A 1053 12.15 -26.25 14.19
N LEU A 1054 13.05 -25.39 14.63
CA LEU A 1054 13.96 -25.70 15.74
C LEU A 1054 13.22 -25.86 17.08
N VAL A 1055 12.16 -25.07 17.29
CA VAL A 1055 11.42 -25.04 18.56
C VAL A 1055 10.37 -26.14 18.61
N THR A 1056 9.47 -26.17 17.62
CA THR A 1056 8.31 -27.07 17.63
C THR A 1056 8.57 -28.41 16.95
N GLN A 1057 9.72 -28.58 16.28
CA GLN A 1057 10.04 -29.77 15.46
C GLN A 1057 9.03 -30.07 14.33
N GLN A 1058 8.10 -29.15 14.04
CA GLN A 1058 7.14 -29.29 12.95
C GLN A 1058 7.77 -28.94 11.60
N PRO A 1059 7.26 -29.52 10.49
CA PRO A 1059 7.58 -29.07 9.14
C PRO A 1059 7.54 -27.55 8.99
N LEU A 1060 8.59 -26.94 8.40
CA LEU A 1060 8.53 -25.52 8.03
C LEU A 1060 7.38 -25.25 7.04
N GLY A 1061 6.92 -24.02 6.96
CA GLY A 1061 5.85 -23.61 6.05
C GLY A 1061 6.37 -23.02 4.74
N GLY A 1062 5.62 -23.22 3.65
CA GLY A 1062 5.83 -22.52 2.38
C GLY A 1062 6.79 -23.19 1.38
N LYS A 1063 6.52 -22.98 0.08
CA LYS A 1063 7.26 -23.60 -1.04
C LYS A 1063 8.76 -23.28 -1.02
N ALA A 1064 9.13 -22.02 -0.77
CA ALA A 1064 10.51 -21.54 -0.79
C ALA A 1064 11.45 -22.26 0.20
N GLN A 1065 10.89 -22.74 1.32
CA GLN A 1065 11.64 -23.47 2.34
C GLN A 1065 11.47 -24.99 2.22
N PHE A 1066 10.90 -25.49 1.12
CA PHE A 1066 10.49 -26.88 0.98
C PHE A 1066 9.56 -27.33 2.13
N GLY A 1067 8.61 -26.45 2.48
CA GLY A 1067 7.72 -26.59 3.61
C GLY A 1067 6.58 -27.60 3.43
N GLY A 1068 5.96 -28.02 4.53
CA GLY A 1068 4.78 -28.90 4.53
C GLY A 1068 3.47 -28.13 4.33
N GLN A 1069 2.40 -28.87 4.03
CA GLN A 1069 1.04 -28.34 4.03
C GLN A 1069 0.49 -28.31 5.46
N ARG A 1070 -0.29 -27.27 5.77
CA ARG A 1070 -0.94 -27.16 7.09
C ARG A 1070 -2.21 -28.01 7.11
N PHE A 1071 -2.23 -29.03 7.96
CA PHE A 1071 -3.45 -29.72 8.34
C PHE A 1071 -4.07 -28.97 9.53
N GLY A 1072 -5.17 -28.24 9.28
CA GLY A 1072 -5.75 -27.31 10.24
C GLY A 1072 -6.85 -27.92 11.10
N GLU A 1073 -7.43 -27.08 11.94
CA GLU A 1073 -8.49 -27.45 12.89
C GLU A 1073 -9.74 -27.99 12.19
N MET A 1074 -10.17 -27.37 11.09
CA MET A 1074 -11.34 -27.82 10.33
C MET A 1074 -11.11 -29.18 9.68
N GLU A 1075 -9.89 -29.47 9.23
CA GLU A 1075 -9.54 -30.78 8.67
C GLU A 1075 -9.49 -31.87 9.75
N VAL A 1076 -9.07 -31.54 10.98
CA VAL A 1076 -9.15 -32.44 12.14
C VAL A 1076 -10.60 -32.81 12.43
N TRP A 1077 -11.51 -31.83 12.52
CA TRP A 1077 -12.94 -32.09 12.74
C TRP A 1077 -13.54 -32.99 11.66
N ALA A 1078 -13.09 -32.84 10.41
CA ALA A 1078 -13.54 -33.71 9.33
C ALA A 1078 -13.14 -35.18 9.59
N LEU A 1079 -11.89 -35.45 9.98
CA LEU A 1079 -11.44 -36.81 10.30
C LEU A 1079 -12.11 -37.39 11.54
N GLU A 1080 -12.35 -36.56 12.56
CA GLU A 1080 -13.12 -36.95 13.76
C GLU A 1080 -14.56 -37.34 13.37
N ALA A 1081 -15.21 -36.57 12.50
CA ALA A 1081 -16.55 -36.86 12.00
C ALA A 1081 -16.62 -38.15 11.18
N TYR A 1082 -15.56 -38.46 10.42
CA TYR A 1082 -15.42 -39.75 9.74
C TYR A 1082 -15.10 -40.91 10.70
N GLY A 1083 -14.68 -40.63 11.93
CA GLY A 1083 -14.17 -41.63 12.87
C GLY A 1083 -12.80 -42.19 12.47
N ALA A 1084 -12.03 -41.46 11.66
CA ALA A 1084 -10.73 -41.88 11.14
C ALA A 1084 -9.60 -41.64 12.16
N ALA A 1085 -9.72 -42.23 13.35
CA ALA A 1085 -8.82 -41.98 14.49
C ALA A 1085 -7.35 -42.31 14.19
N TYR A 1086 -7.08 -43.43 13.50
CA TYR A 1086 -5.71 -43.81 13.14
C TYR A 1086 -5.07 -42.82 12.17
N THR A 1087 -5.80 -42.36 11.15
CA THR A 1087 -5.32 -41.36 10.18
C THR A 1087 -5.07 -40.01 10.84
N LEU A 1088 -5.92 -39.64 11.81
CA LEU A 1088 -5.73 -38.41 12.57
C LEU A 1088 -4.49 -38.49 13.48
N GLN A 1089 -4.37 -39.57 14.25
CA GLN A 1089 -3.18 -39.83 15.08
C GLN A 1089 -1.93 -39.87 14.20
N GLU A 1090 -2.04 -40.47 13.02
CA GLU A 1090 -1.02 -40.51 11.98
C GLU A 1090 -0.49 -39.09 11.68
N ILE A 1091 -1.39 -38.18 11.30
CA ILE A 1091 -1.03 -36.85 10.81
C ILE A 1091 -0.44 -35.98 11.92
N LEU A 1092 -0.95 -36.11 13.14
CA LEU A 1092 -0.54 -35.30 14.29
C LEU A 1092 0.79 -35.74 14.94
N THR A 1093 1.36 -36.88 14.55
CA THR A 1093 2.56 -37.46 15.18
C THR A 1093 3.72 -37.58 14.19
N TYR A 1094 3.95 -38.76 13.60
CA TYR A 1094 5.15 -39.06 12.80
C TYR A 1094 5.21 -38.30 11.47
N LYS A 1095 4.11 -37.71 10.98
CA LYS A 1095 4.11 -36.75 9.84
C LYS A 1095 4.42 -35.31 10.24
N SER A 1096 4.51 -35.03 11.55
CA SER A 1096 4.67 -33.70 12.13
C SER A 1096 5.93 -33.66 13.02
N ASP A 1097 5.76 -33.78 14.34
CA ASP A 1097 6.71 -33.39 15.38
C ASP A 1097 7.07 -34.54 16.34
N ASP A 1098 6.71 -35.78 15.99
CA ASP A 1098 7.31 -36.96 16.62
C ASP A 1098 8.72 -37.20 16.01
N VAL A 1099 9.74 -36.77 16.74
CA VAL A 1099 11.14 -36.75 16.29
C VAL A 1099 11.71 -38.13 16.06
N VAL A 1100 11.37 -39.09 16.93
CA VAL A 1100 11.85 -40.47 16.85
C VAL A 1100 10.99 -41.25 15.87
N GLY A 1101 9.67 -41.13 16.01
CA GLY A 1101 8.69 -41.84 15.19
C GLY A 1101 8.82 -41.53 13.70
N ARG A 1102 9.16 -40.28 13.30
CA ARG A 1102 9.37 -39.96 11.87
C ARG A 1102 10.55 -40.70 11.25
N VAL A 1103 11.66 -40.88 11.98
CA VAL A 1103 12.85 -41.56 11.47
C VAL A 1103 12.58 -43.06 11.37
N LYS A 1104 12.03 -43.66 12.43
CA LYS A 1104 11.67 -45.08 12.44
C LYS A 1104 10.63 -45.40 11.37
N THR A 1105 9.64 -44.53 11.17
CA THR A 1105 8.64 -44.69 10.11
C THR A 1105 9.25 -44.63 8.72
N TYR A 1106 10.17 -43.69 8.48
CA TYR A 1106 10.88 -43.63 7.20
C TYR A 1106 11.69 -44.90 6.94
N GLU A 1107 12.43 -45.37 7.94
CA GLU A 1107 13.22 -46.59 7.85
C GLU A 1107 12.34 -47.82 7.59
N ALA A 1108 11.23 -47.95 8.32
CA ALA A 1108 10.25 -49.03 8.13
C ALA A 1108 9.68 -49.02 6.71
N ILE A 1109 9.32 -47.85 6.16
CA ILE A 1109 8.84 -47.72 4.78
C ILE A 1109 9.92 -48.17 3.77
N VAL A 1110 11.17 -47.75 3.97
CA VAL A 1110 12.29 -48.11 3.07
C VAL A 1110 12.58 -49.62 3.13
N LYS A 1111 12.49 -50.23 4.31
CA LYS A 1111 12.68 -51.68 4.51
C LYS A 1111 11.45 -52.53 4.13
N GLY A 1112 10.28 -51.91 3.99
CA GLY A 1112 9.01 -52.63 3.80
C GLY A 1112 8.48 -53.29 5.07
N GLU A 1113 8.86 -52.77 6.24
CA GLU A 1113 8.42 -53.23 7.56
C GLU A 1113 7.13 -52.50 8.01
N PRO A 1114 6.39 -53.05 9.00
CA PRO A 1114 5.24 -52.37 9.58
C PRO A 1114 5.61 -51.03 10.24
N ILE A 1115 4.73 -50.02 10.11
CA ILE A 1115 4.93 -48.71 10.74
C ILE A 1115 4.88 -48.86 12.28
N PRO A 1116 5.84 -48.27 13.02
CA PRO A 1116 5.87 -48.33 14.48
C PRO A 1116 4.71 -47.56 15.13
N LYS A 1117 4.51 -47.76 16.43
CA LYS A 1117 3.51 -46.98 17.18
C LYS A 1117 3.95 -45.51 17.29
N PRO A 1118 3.02 -44.54 17.20
CA PRO A 1118 3.34 -43.14 17.41
C PRO A 1118 3.75 -42.82 18.84
N GLY A 1119 4.74 -41.95 19.00
CA GLY A 1119 5.19 -41.40 20.27
C GLY A 1119 4.43 -40.12 20.68
N VAL A 1120 5.00 -39.41 21.66
CA VAL A 1120 4.44 -38.13 22.15
C VAL A 1120 4.93 -36.97 21.27
N PRO A 1121 4.04 -36.09 20.78
CA PRO A 1121 4.44 -34.92 20.00
C PRO A 1121 5.36 -33.97 20.78
N GLU A 1122 6.40 -33.44 20.12
CA GLU A 1122 7.33 -32.50 20.75
C GLU A 1122 6.64 -31.19 21.15
N SER A 1123 5.64 -30.72 20.39
CA SER A 1123 4.86 -29.53 20.75
C SER A 1123 4.17 -29.64 22.11
N PHE A 1124 3.72 -30.84 22.49
CA PHE A 1124 3.15 -31.09 23.81
C PHE A 1124 4.22 -31.00 24.90
N ARG A 1125 5.41 -31.54 24.67
CA ARG A 1125 6.55 -31.40 25.61
C ARG A 1125 6.93 -29.93 25.82
N VAL A 1126 6.97 -29.15 24.74
CA VAL A 1126 7.22 -27.71 24.81
C VAL A 1126 6.15 -27.01 25.65
N LEU A 1127 4.87 -27.31 25.45
CA LEU A 1127 3.77 -26.75 26.25
C LEU A 1127 3.95 -27.03 27.75
N VAL A 1128 4.29 -28.27 28.13
CA VAL A 1128 4.55 -28.63 29.53
C VAL A 1128 5.68 -27.77 30.11
N LYS A 1129 6.76 -27.56 29.36
CA LYS A 1129 7.88 -26.70 29.78
C LYS A 1129 7.50 -25.22 29.86
N GLU A 1130 6.66 -24.72 28.96
CA GLU A 1130 6.14 -23.35 29.04
C GLU A 1130 5.28 -23.15 30.29
N LEU A 1131 4.39 -24.08 30.62
CA LEU A 1131 3.58 -24.04 31.84
C LEU A 1131 4.45 -24.13 33.11
N GLN A 1132 5.45 -25.01 33.14
CA GLN A 1132 6.43 -25.09 34.22
C GLN A 1132 7.22 -23.77 34.38
N SER A 1133 7.58 -23.11 33.28
CA SER A 1133 8.27 -21.81 33.31
C SER A 1133 7.42 -20.67 33.86
N LEU A 1134 6.09 -20.78 33.76
CA LEU A 1134 5.13 -19.87 34.40
C LEU A 1134 4.94 -20.13 35.90
N GLY A 1135 5.62 -21.14 36.45
CA GLY A 1135 5.50 -21.55 37.86
C GLY A 1135 4.33 -22.49 38.14
N LEU A 1136 3.78 -23.15 37.12
CA LEU A 1136 2.75 -24.17 37.26
C LEU A 1136 3.39 -25.55 37.30
N ASP A 1137 3.24 -26.28 38.41
CA ASP A 1137 3.75 -27.66 38.56
C ASP A 1137 2.86 -28.64 37.79
N MET A 1138 3.18 -28.88 36.52
CA MET A 1138 2.48 -29.83 35.65
C MET A 1138 3.19 -31.19 35.68
N ARG A 1139 2.45 -32.23 36.10
CA ARG A 1139 2.91 -33.61 36.17
C ARG A 1139 2.00 -34.50 35.33
N VAL A 1140 2.60 -35.43 34.59
CA VAL A 1140 1.87 -36.45 33.84
C VAL A 1140 1.89 -37.71 34.69
N LEU A 1141 0.71 -38.19 35.08
CA LEU A 1141 0.57 -39.37 35.93
C LEU A 1141 0.00 -40.53 35.12
N ASP A 1142 0.48 -41.73 35.40
CA ASP A 1142 -0.15 -42.95 34.93
C ASP A 1142 -1.42 -43.29 35.75
N ILE A 1143 -2.00 -44.46 35.48
CA ILE A 1143 -3.20 -44.93 36.20
C ILE A 1143 -2.91 -45.32 37.66
N GLU A 1144 -1.64 -45.50 38.03
CA GLU A 1144 -1.16 -45.85 39.38
C GLU A 1144 -0.67 -44.61 40.16
N GLU A 1145 -0.95 -43.40 39.67
CA GLU A 1145 -0.52 -42.10 40.21
C GLU A 1145 1.00 -41.90 40.27
N THR A 1146 1.76 -42.65 39.46
CA THR A 1146 3.21 -42.49 39.34
C THR A 1146 3.53 -41.44 38.29
N GLU A 1147 4.49 -40.56 38.58
CA GLU A 1147 4.94 -39.52 37.66
C GLU A 1147 5.73 -40.14 36.50
N ILE A 1148 5.24 -39.94 35.28
CA ILE A 1148 5.91 -40.34 34.05
C ILE A 1148 6.80 -39.20 33.57
N GLU A 1149 8.10 -39.46 33.45
CA GLU A 1149 8.97 -38.56 32.71
C GLU A 1149 8.66 -38.69 31.22
N LEU A 1150 8.17 -37.61 30.60
CA LEU A 1150 7.80 -37.57 29.17
C LEU A 1150 8.94 -37.96 28.21
N ARG A 1151 10.18 -38.01 28.68
CA ARG A 1151 11.37 -38.43 27.93
C ARG A 1151 11.48 -39.95 27.81
N ASP A 1152 11.01 -40.69 28.82
CA ASP A 1152 11.13 -42.14 28.90
C ASP A 1152 10.07 -42.86 28.04
N MET A 1153 9.05 -42.13 27.56
CA MET A 1153 7.98 -42.68 26.70
C MET A 1153 8.43 -42.99 25.26
N ASP A 1154 9.58 -42.49 24.81
CA ASP A 1154 10.12 -42.77 23.46
C ASP A 1154 10.99 -44.05 23.42
N ASP A 1155 11.35 -44.58 24.60
CA ASP A 1155 12.37 -45.63 24.78
C ASP A 1155 11.77 -47.04 24.97
N GLU A 1156 10.45 -47.21 24.99
CA GLU A 1156 9.81 -48.50 25.29
C GLU A 1156 9.87 -49.54 24.15
N ASP A 1157 10.33 -49.19 22.96
CA ASP A 1157 10.56 -50.13 21.84
C ASP A 1157 11.93 -49.85 21.17
N ASP A 1158 13.03 -50.40 21.70
CA ASP A 1158 14.03 -51.16 20.92
C ASP A 1158 15.22 -51.67 21.76
N ASP A 1159 15.71 -52.85 21.37
CA ASP A 1159 17.02 -53.45 21.67
C ASP A 1159 18.21 -52.57 21.20
N LEU A 1160 18.30 -51.33 21.67
CA LEU A 1160 19.41 -50.40 21.42
C LEU A 1160 20.03 -50.01 22.76
N ILE A 1161 20.97 -50.84 23.20
CA ILE A 1161 21.81 -50.59 24.37
C ILE A 1161 22.63 -49.31 24.09
N THR A 1162 22.25 -48.21 24.73
CA THR A 1162 23.02 -46.97 24.71
C THR A 1162 24.38 -47.17 25.35
N VAL A 1163 25.38 -46.38 24.92
CA VAL A 1163 26.74 -46.40 25.52
C VAL A 1163 26.66 -46.19 27.03
N ASP A 1164 25.70 -45.39 27.50
CA ASP A 1164 25.45 -45.11 28.91
C ASP A 1164 24.90 -46.32 29.69
N ALA A 1165 24.10 -47.17 29.03
CA ALA A 1165 23.67 -48.45 29.58
C ALA A 1165 24.82 -49.46 29.63
N LEU A 1166 25.75 -49.43 28.66
CA LEU A 1166 26.99 -50.22 28.69
C LEU A 1166 27.96 -49.75 29.78
N THR A 1167 28.12 -48.44 30.01
CA THR A 1167 28.92 -47.92 31.13
C THR A 1167 28.28 -48.26 32.46
N LYS A 1168 26.96 -48.10 32.62
CA LYS A 1168 26.25 -48.52 33.84
C LYS A 1168 26.32 -50.02 34.06
N PHE A 1169 26.25 -50.83 33.00
CA PHE A 1169 26.39 -52.28 33.10
C PHE A 1169 27.83 -52.70 33.43
N ALA A 1170 28.83 -52.02 32.87
CA ALA A 1170 30.24 -52.21 33.21
C ALA A 1170 30.54 -51.79 34.65
N GLU A 1171 30.01 -50.65 35.10
CA GLU A 1171 30.11 -50.18 36.48
C GLU A 1171 29.42 -51.16 37.45
N GLN A 1172 28.22 -51.64 37.10
CA GLN A 1172 27.51 -52.68 37.87
C GLN A 1172 28.24 -54.03 37.86
N GLN A 1173 28.90 -54.41 36.77
CA GLN A 1173 29.74 -55.61 36.74
C GLN A 1173 30.99 -55.44 37.58
N THR A 1174 31.68 -54.29 37.52
CA THR A 1174 32.83 -54.00 38.39
C THR A 1174 32.42 -53.92 39.86
N ALA A 1175 31.25 -53.36 40.17
CA ALA A 1175 30.69 -53.34 41.52
C ALA A 1175 30.35 -54.75 42.01
N LYS A 1176 29.75 -55.60 41.15
CA LYS A 1176 29.51 -57.02 41.46
C LYS A 1176 30.80 -57.81 41.61
N GLU A 1177 31.84 -57.56 40.81
CA GLU A 1177 33.15 -58.21 40.97
C GLU A 1177 33.86 -57.76 42.24
N LEU A 1178 33.72 -56.48 42.63
CA LEU A 1178 34.22 -55.96 43.90
C LEU A 1178 33.46 -56.53 45.09
N GLU A 1179 32.12 -56.63 45.01
CA GLU A 1179 31.31 -57.32 46.03
C GLU A 1179 31.64 -58.81 46.11
N LYS A 1180 31.90 -59.47 44.99
CA LYS A 1180 32.28 -60.89 44.96
C LYS A 1180 33.68 -61.12 45.53
N LYS A 1181 34.64 -60.23 45.25
CA LYS A 1181 35.96 -60.24 45.89
C LYS A 1181 35.91 -59.90 47.38
N ALA A 1182 35.03 -58.99 47.79
CA ALA A 1182 34.79 -58.70 49.20
C ALA A 1182 34.10 -59.87 49.92
N ALA A 1183 33.18 -60.57 49.25
CA ALA A 1183 32.54 -61.78 49.78
C ALA A 1183 33.51 -62.96 49.88
N GLU A 1184 34.39 -63.15 48.90
CA GLU A 1184 35.48 -64.14 48.93
C GLU A 1184 36.51 -63.81 50.04
N GLN A 1185 36.85 -62.54 50.27
CA GLN A 1185 37.68 -62.13 51.42
C GLN A 1185 37.02 -62.36 52.78
N VAL A 1186 35.69 -62.22 52.87
CA VAL A 1186 34.93 -62.46 54.12
C VAL A 1186 34.68 -63.96 54.35
N GLU A 1187 34.67 -64.79 53.30
CA GLU A 1187 34.70 -66.26 53.44
C GLU A 1187 36.10 -66.76 53.84
N ASP A 1188 37.19 -66.24 53.25
CA ASP A 1188 38.57 -66.57 53.64
C ASP A 1188 38.88 -66.13 55.10
N GLU A 1189 38.40 -64.95 55.53
CA GLU A 1189 38.53 -64.52 56.94
C GLU A 1189 37.65 -65.31 57.92
N LYS A 1190 36.54 -65.93 57.44
CA LYS A 1190 35.71 -66.82 58.27
C LYS A 1190 36.32 -68.22 58.38
N ASP A 1191 36.94 -68.74 57.33
CA ASP A 1191 37.64 -70.02 57.36
C ASP A 1191 38.94 -69.95 58.19
N ASP A 1192 39.64 -68.80 58.21
CA ASP A 1192 40.79 -68.57 59.10
C ASP A 1192 40.39 -68.38 60.58
N VAL A 1193 39.17 -67.91 60.87
CA VAL A 1193 38.65 -67.85 62.25
C VAL A 1193 38.13 -69.22 62.70
N ILE A 1194 37.58 -70.04 61.80
CA ILE A 1194 37.14 -71.42 62.13
C ILE A 1194 38.35 -72.35 62.31
N GLN A 1195 39.44 -72.19 61.54
CA GLN A 1195 40.68 -72.95 61.75
C GLN A 1195 41.45 -72.54 63.03
N ASN A 1196 41.31 -71.30 63.50
CA ASN A 1196 41.92 -70.87 64.77
C ASN A 1196 41.11 -71.24 66.03
N PHE A 1197 39.86 -71.69 65.89
CA PHE A 1197 39.07 -72.27 66.99
C PHE A 1197 39.23 -73.80 67.13
N GLU A 1198 39.70 -74.52 66.10
CA GLU A 1198 39.97 -75.97 66.16
C GLU A 1198 41.37 -76.34 66.71
N THR A 1199 42.23 -75.37 67.04
CA THR A 1199 43.56 -75.62 67.64
C THR A 1199 43.72 -75.16 69.10
N ALA A 1200 42.61 -74.92 69.82
CA ALA A 1200 42.67 -74.48 71.23
C ALA A 1200 41.99 -75.42 72.26
N GLU A 1201 41.59 -76.64 71.88
CA GLU A 1201 41.06 -77.68 72.81
C GLU A 1201 41.62 -79.08 72.53
N ASP A 1202 42.94 -79.15 72.33
CA ASP A 1202 43.73 -80.35 72.67
C ASP A 1202 44.81 -79.93 73.68
N ASN A 1203 44.36 -79.46 74.86
CA ASN A 1203 44.98 -79.70 76.17
C ASN A 1203 44.16 -79.06 77.32
N LEU A 1204 43.61 -79.97 78.14
CA LEU A 1204 43.29 -79.88 79.58
C LEU A 1204 41.81 -79.65 79.96
N ASP A 1205 41.34 -80.66 80.73
CA ASP A 1205 40.09 -80.77 81.51
C ASP A 1205 39.45 -79.49 82.05
#